data_AF-A0A5C4NX07-F1
#
_entry.id   AF-A0A5C4NX07-F1
#
_cell.length_a   1.000
_cell.length_b   1.000
_cell.length_c   1.000
_cell.angle_alpha   90.00
_cell.angle_beta   90.00
_cell.angle_gamma   90.00
#
_symmetry.space_group_name_H-M   'P 1'
#
loop_
_entity.id
_entity.type
_entity.pdbx_description
1 polymer ?
#
loop_
_entity_poly.entity_id
_entity_poly.type
_entity_poly.pdbx_seq_one_letter_code
_entity_poly.pdbx_strand_id
1 'polypeptide(L)'
;MALTEKHKQDYSTMEITVLTDVINYCDRMIYEDNTLDVRNGLVDSRGYLSHPQAPLYRLLRRSAYAKTVVIETQLQGIQEFRLSPTEAVYPNVSSGYCTPHSAVGRLISFAPPGYEGRSKLWGDYRIVEVRSFDRYSGPAFEPNVRNFLRMDVIGECGDGTVLDLVTYQAKRPETKSKRAPAPVPLPGAYDELLMEEQTAVVPQMELQIAEFKVIEDAEDHVAELDIDHDDDWGDEETPVKADEYYGLNERFFTHQTVEQNLIIARSPIGPMFVEGIAGSGKTSAALGRTKMLTTFNPENVIDEQMFRDVVGEGQDYWSGQFAGQFSQESCIGFVRTGELIQYLQETCRRIDLPNLPVHEYKELQTRLREQRRVTSSSIRGRRWAGLAYPRHAHEATTMKWLHTVDQTIAGRIASGLVSSLPSADDLADGFEPNIRDKVLRVATVALEHLATELRSVADELSRKPRQGAFALDRLASRLLQKLDEVRKRVMAPKVIWLRSNGVTLFANDENALARKLVELNARLYLHSGRRLVFLGDNGPTDSTLLLLDSSGNPVPWSADTRQLMDEGKIVVREESGNHVHVISSDINHLFMRLLPEATDRIYEQVNGQLRRLPREQGWGRVKLAMLPTEHEEDLGEDDAEVEMILPGQARKRTPDAEFARLVRRRLFGSITSLADLYLETLESFPYEHPGASLAAQLHSQLAEFKLADDDIDLLLCLSHLVGRGLKQGGPSQLRELDPYQAVFVDEVQDFTEQQVYLMVEQANPKYQAVTIVGDIAQKLHHGSSIDLPACFPGRAVPHIRLTENMRQANMPGLALFSAIFRSKLQNDEISKDYLVAKAQAQGAALVSPSFLLSNSSDQMDGIIVDALSKVTRTQTVAVLFATTEAAVKVYSRLAQRLRENLIDTELSTSVNLARRHIRHFAAVANAKGLEFDVVLLVGIGDYDLDNATEVNGLYVGITRARQSLVLLSDKPELPSKLLQVREAYEQITR
;
A
#
# COMPACT_ATOMS: atom_id res chain seq x y z
N MET A 1 30.39 -32.15 -18.76
CA MET A 1 31.81 -32.14 -19.19
C MET A 1 32.47 -30.89 -18.63
N ALA A 2 33.79 -30.87 -18.40
CA ALA A 2 34.47 -29.65 -17.93
C ALA A 2 34.78 -28.71 -19.09
N LEU A 3 34.57 -27.41 -18.90
CA LEU A 3 34.85 -26.39 -19.92
C LEU A 3 36.35 -26.33 -20.28
N THR A 4 36.66 -26.32 -21.58
CA THR A 4 38.05 -26.32 -22.06
C THR A 4 38.76 -24.98 -21.78
N GLU A 5 40.08 -25.01 -21.60
CA GLU A 5 40.88 -23.78 -21.41
C GLU A 5 40.81 -22.83 -22.61
N LYS A 6 40.67 -23.37 -23.83
CA LYS A 6 40.46 -22.55 -25.03
C LYS A 6 39.15 -21.76 -24.94
N HIS A 7 38.04 -22.41 -24.59
CA HIS A 7 36.76 -21.74 -24.42
C HIS A 7 36.81 -20.66 -23.33
N LYS A 8 37.46 -20.96 -22.18
CA LYS A 8 37.66 -19.97 -21.12
C LYS A 8 38.38 -18.72 -21.60
N GLN A 9 39.41 -18.85 -22.44
CA GLN A 9 40.17 -17.73 -23.00
C GLN A 9 39.37 -16.93 -24.02
N ASP A 10 38.68 -17.61 -24.95
CA ASP A 10 37.86 -16.98 -25.98
C ASP A 10 36.71 -16.19 -25.34
N TYR A 11 36.03 -16.80 -24.37
CA TYR A 11 34.92 -16.16 -23.63
C TYR A 11 35.41 -14.96 -22.81
N SER A 12 36.53 -15.09 -22.09
CA SER A 12 37.08 -13.96 -21.31
C SER A 12 37.43 -12.78 -22.22
N THR A 13 38.02 -13.03 -23.39
CA THR A 13 38.40 -11.97 -24.34
C THR A 13 37.17 -11.24 -24.88
N MET A 14 36.13 -11.99 -25.27
CA MET A 14 34.90 -11.42 -25.79
C MET A 14 34.19 -10.57 -24.74
N GLU A 15 34.04 -11.08 -23.51
CA GLU A 15 33.30 -10.38 -22.46
C GLU A 15 34.05 -9.14 -21.94
N ILE A 16 35.38 -9.17 -21.84
CA ILE A 16 36.16 -7.97 -21.48
C ILE A 16 36.00 -6.88 -22.54
N THR A 17 35.94 -7.24 -23.82
CA THR A 17 35.80 -6.28 -24.93
C THR A 17 34.45 -5.57 -24.84
N VAL A 18 33.35 -6.32 -24.73
CA VAL A 18 32.01 -5.75 -24.63
C VAL A 18 31.86 -4.94 -23.34
N LEU A 19 32.37 -5.45 -22.22
CA LEU A 19 32.38 -4.70 -20.96
C LEU A 19 33.09 -3.36 -21.12
N THR A 20 34.26 -3.33 -21.74
CA THR A 20 35.02 -2.10 -21.96
C THR A 20 34.23 -1.09 -22.77
N ASP A 21 33.52 -1.53 -23.81
CA ASP A 21 32.69 -0.65 -24.64
C ASP A 21 31.48 -0.09 -23.89
N VAL A 22 30.85 -0.90 -23.03
CA VAL A 22 29.76 -0.46 -22.13
C VAL A 22 30.28 0.59 -21.15
N ILE A 23 31.42 0.34 -20.49
CA ILE A 23 32.01 1.29 -19.54
C ILE A 23 32.41 2.59 -20.24
N ASN A 24 33.04 2.53 -21.42
CA ASN A 24 33.39 3.73 -22.19
C ASN A 24 32.15 4.52 -22.62
N TYR A 25 31.05 3.85 -22.93
CA TYR A 25 29.78 4.53 -23.18
C TYR A 25 29.23 5.22 -21.93
N CYS A 26 29.25 4.54 -20.78
CA CYS A 26 28.81 5.14 -19.51
C CYS A 26 29.65 6.35 -19.14
N ASP A 27 30.98 6.24 -19.23
CA ASP A 27 31.89 7.34 -18.95
C ASP A 27 31.55 8.54 -19.86
N ARG A 28 31.34 8.33 -21.16
CA ARG A 28 30.89 9.42 -22.05
C ARG A 28 29.56 10.03 -21.63
N MET A 29 28.55 9.22 -21.28
CA MET A 29 27.24 9.74 -20.87
C MET A 29 27.25 10.42 -19.49
N ILE A 30 28.23 10.12 -18.64
CA ILE A 30 28.41 10.75 -17.32
C ILE A 30 29.22 12.05 -17.43
N TYR A 31 30.22 12.09 -18.33
CA TYR A 31 31.27 13.12 -18.33
C TYR A 31 31.32 13.99 -19.60
N GLU A 32 30.68 13.62 -20.71
CA GLU A 32 30.69 14.37 -21.98
C GLU A 32 29.28 14.84 -22.38
N ASP A 33 29.13 16.14 -22.62
CA ASP A 33 28.06 16.68 -23.49
C ASP A 33 28.70 17.30 -24.74
N ASN A 34 28.15 16.99 -25.90
CA ASN A 34 28.48 17.61 -27.20
C ASN A 34 27.80 18.98 -27.40
N THR A 35 27.15 19.56 -26.38
CA THR A 35 26.31 20.77 -26.55
C THR A 35 26.60 21.97 -25.64
N LEU A 36 27.76 22.06 -24.97
CA LEU A 36 28.10 23.27 -24.21
C LEU A 36 29.36 23.99 -24.72
N ASP A 37 29.05 25.03 -25.49
CA ASP A 37 29.80 26.28 -25.56
C ASP A 37 30.07 26.80 -24.13
N VAL A 38 31.24 27.37 -23.96
CA VAL A 38 31.82 27.76 -22.68
C VAL A 38 31.04 28.95 -22.10
N ARG A 39 30.07 28.70 -21.19
CA ARG A 39 29.80 29.46 -19.94
C ARG A 39 28.45 29.10 -19.30
N ASN A 40 28.52 28.76 -18.01
CA ASN A 40 27.45 28.79 -16.97
C ASN A 40 26.58 27.53 -16.75
N GLY A 41 27.16 26.42 -16.27
CA GLY A 41 26.37 25.31 -15.69
C GLY A 41 27.13 24.59 -14.58
N LEU A 42 26.49 24.43 -13.42
CA LEU A 42 27.08 23.97 -12.15
C LEU A 42 27.82 22.63 -12.28
N VAL A 43 29.13 22.68 -12.01
CA VAL A 43 29.97 21.52 -11.77
C VAL A 43 30.02 21.32 -10.24
N ASP A 44 29.83 20.10 -9.74
CA ASP A 44 30.03 19.81 -8.32
C ASP A 44 31.53 19.86 -7.93
N SER A 45 31.86 19.73 -6.64
CA SER A 45 33.23 19.81 -6.11
C SER A 45 34.20 18.76 -6.67
N ARG A 46 33.73 17.80 -7.47
CA ARG A 46 34.53 16.71 -8.05
C ARG A 46 34.57 16.74 -9.59
N GLY A 47 34.01 17.75 -10.24
CA GLY A 47 34.13 17.92 -11.70
C GLY A 47 32.98 17.34 -12.53
N TYR A 48 31.83 16.99 -11.93
CA TYR A 48 30.72 16.34 -12.65
C TYR A 48 29.71 17.34 -13.25
N LEU A 49 29.30 17.12 -14.51
CA LEU A 49 28.16 17.78 -15.15
C LEU A 49 26.85 17.08 -14.73
N SER A 50 25.81 17.84 -14.38
CA SER A 50 24.51 17.29 -13.96
C SER A 50 23.57 17.03 -15.15
N HIS A 51 23.67 15.84 -15.76
CA HIS A 51 22.64 15.33 -16.68
C HIS A 51 21.53 14.57 -15.90
N PRO A 52 20.23 14.72 -16.22
CA PRO A 52 19.15 14.04 -15.50
C PRO A 52 19.27 12.50 -15.44
N GLN A 53 19.87 11.89 -16.47
CA GLN A 53 20.11 10.44 -16.54
C GLN A 53 21.49 10.01 -15.99
N ALA A 54 22.35 10.93 -15.53
CA ALA A 54 23.67 10.58 -15.00
C ALA A 54 23.62 9.53 -13.87
N PRO A 55 22.64 9.55 -12.93
CA PRO A 55 22.49 8.47 -11.95
C PRO A 55 22.30 7.09 -12.59
N LEU A 56 21.48 7.00 -13.64
CA LEU A 56 21.20 5.74 -14.34
C LEU A 56 22.45 5.19 -15.04
N TYR A 57 23.25 6.04 -15.68
CA TYR A 57 24.52 5.62 -16.29
C TYR A 57 25.59 5.27 -15.26
N ARG A 58 25.58 5.87 -14.06
CA ARG A 58 26.44 5.43 -12.95
C ARG A 58 26.08 4.01 -12.49
N LEU A 59 24.78 3.68 -12.45
CA LEU A 59 24.34 2.31 -12.18
C LEU A 59 24.80 1.34 -13.27
N LEU A 60 24.66 1.73 -14.54
CA LEU A 60 25.17 0.93 -15.66
C LEU A 60 26.69 0.74 -15.59
N ARG A 61 27.45 1.78 -15.27
CA ARG A 61 28.91 1.69 -15.06
C ARG A 61 29.26 0.72 -13.94
N ARG A 62 28.46 0.70 -12.87
CA ARG A 62 28.64 -0.21 -11.73
C ARG A 62 28.40 -1.66 -12.12
N SER A 63 27.25 -1.94 -12.71
CA SER A 63 26.74 -3.30 -12.88
C SER A 63 27.05 -3.90 -14.26
N ALA A 64 27.20 -3.07 -15.29
CA ALA A 64 27.31 -3.43 -16.71
C ALA A 64 26.23 -4.43 -17.15
N TYR A 65 26.53 -5.73 -17.06
CA TYR A 65 25.58 -6.82 -17.22
C TYR A 65 25.96 -8.00 -16.32
N ALA A 66 24.96 -8.80 -15.96
CA ALA A 66 25.12 -9.89 -14.97
C ALA A 66 25.02 -11.29 -15.59
N LYS A 67 24.45 -11.40 -16.80
CA LYS A 67 24.18 -12.69 -17.44
C LYS A 67 24.32 -12.56 -18.96
N THR A 68 25.04 -13.48 -19.59
CA THR A 68 25.04 -13.68 -21.04
C THR A 68 24.34 -14.99 -21.35
N VAL A 69 23.45 -14.98 -22.33
CA VAL A 69 22.63 -16.13 -22.72
C VAL A 69 22.80 -16.37 -24.22
N VAL A 70 23.17 -17.61 -24.56
CA VAL A 70 23.33 -18.05 -25.94
C VAL A 70 22.10 -18.87 -26.32
N ILE A 71 21.43 -18.43 -27.38
CA ILE A 71 20.18 -19.01 -27.88
C ILE A 71 20.40 -19.55 -29.28
N GLU A 72 20.11 -20.83 -29.47
CA GLU A 72 20.00 -21.44 -30.79
C GLU A 72 18.57 -21.26 -31.30
N THR A 73 18.41 -20.58 -32.43
CA THR A 73 17.11 -20.28 -33.02
C THR A 73 16.97 -20.92 -34.40
N GLN A 74 15.75 -21.36 -34.74
CA GLN A 74 15.45 -21.92 -36.06
C GLN A 74 15.61 -20.89 -37.18
N LEU A 75 15.22 -19.63 -36.94
CA LEU A 75 15.14 -18.60 -38.00
C LEU A 75 16.37 -17.70 -38.09
N GLN A 76 17.12 -17.49 -37.00
CA GLN A 76 18.23 -16.52 -36.94
C GLN A 76 19.56 -17.16 -36.55
N GLY A 77 19.63 -18.50 -36.44
CA GLY A 77 20.83 -19.21 -35.99
C GLY A 77 21.15 -18.92 -34.52
N ILE A 78 22.44 -18.92 -34.18
CA ILE A 78 22.91 -18.69 -32.81
C ILE A 78 22.93 -17.19 -32.53
N GLN A 79 22.28 -16.78 -31.44
CA GLN A 79 22.20 -15.40 -30.95
C GLN A 79 22.80 -15.32 -29.54
N GLU A 80 23.47 -14.22 -29.23
CA GLU A 80 24.02 -13.97 -27.89
C GLU A 80 23.42 -12.69 -27.31
N PHE A 81 22.87 -12.79 -26.10
CA PHE A 81 22.24 -11.66 -25.40
C PHE A 81 22.86 -11.43 -24.03
N ARG A 82 23.03 -10.17 -23.63
CA ARG A 82 23.65 -9.75 -22.36
C ARG A 82 22.64 -8.97 -21.53
N LEU A 83 22.12 -9.59 -20.48
CA LEU A 83 21.14 -9.00 -19.58
C LEU A 83 21.80 -8.15 -18.51
N SER A 84 21.45 -6.87 -18.49
CA SER A 84 21.77 -5.98 -17.39
C SER A 84 20.74 -6.03 -16.26
N PRO A 85 21.15 -5.86 -14.99
CA PRO A 85 20.20 -5.63 -13.91
C PRO A 85 19.65 -4.20 -13.89
N THR A 86 20.15 -3.29 -14.74
CA THR A 86 19.70 -1.89 -14.83
C THR A 86 18.87 -1.67 -16.10
N GLU A 87 18.01 -0.66 -16.06
CA GLU A 87 17.14 -0.24 -17.15
C GLU A 87 17.81 0.70 -18.16
N ALA A 88 19.09 1.00 -17.95
CA ALA A 88 19.88 1.86 -18.84
C ALA A 88 20.02 1.25 -20.24
N VAL A 89 19.78 2.03 -21.28
CA VAL A 89 19.90 1.56 -22.66
C VAL A 89 21.34 1.73 -23.15
N TYR A 90 21.87 0.69 -23.80
CA TYR A 90 23.15 0.73 -24.51
C TYR A 90 22.90 0.55 -26.02
N PRO A 91 23.25 1.54 -26.87
CA PRO A 91 22.79 1.60 -28.25
C PRO A 91 23.46 0.60 -29.20
N ASN A 92 24.54 -0.06 -28.79
CA ASN A 92 25.27 -0.97 -29.67
C ASN A 92 24.56 -2.33 -29.78
N VAL A 93 23.69 -2.47 -30.78
CA VAL A 93 22.87 -3.68 -31.00
C VAL A 93 23.73 -4.94 -31.19
N SER A 94 24.94 -4.83 -31.77
CA SER A 94 25.80 -5.99 -31.99
C SER A 94 26.38 -6.58 -30.70
N SER A 95 26.28 -5.86 -29.58
CA SER A 95 26.65 -6.38 -28.26
C SER A 95 25.61 -7.33 -27.66
N GLY A 96 24.41 -7.42 -28.25
CA GLY A 96 23.31 -8.22 -27.71
C GLY A 96 22.78 -7.71 -26.36
N TYR A 97 23.12 -6.48 -25.98
CA TYR A 97 22.73 -5.91 -24.70
C TYR A 97 21.22 -5.77 -24.58
N CYS A 98 20.68 -6.16 -23.42
CA CYS A 98 19.26 -6.18 -23.11
C CYS A 98 19.01 -5.63 -21.69
N THR A 99 17.93 -4.88 -21.53
CA THR A 99 17.46 -4.40 -20.22
C THR A 99 16.41 -5.35 -19.63
N PRO A 100 16.12 -5.31 -18.32
CA PRO A 100 15.07 -6.10 -17.69
C PRO A 100 13.66 -5.88 -18.29
N HIS A 101 13.44 -4.71 -18.89
CA HIS A 101 12.17 -4.36 -19.53
C HIS A 101 12.09 -4.76 -21.00
N SER A 102 13.23 -4.98 -21.65
CA SER A 102 13.29 -5.46 -23.04
C SER A 102 12.61 -6.82 -23.21
N ALA A 103 12.00 -7.07 -24.38
CA ALA A 103 11.32 -8.33 -24.66
C ALA A 103 12.27 -9.54 -24.52
N VAL A 104 13.49 -9.42 -25.05
CA VAL A 104 14.52 -10.45 -24.88
C VAL A 104 14.95 -10.57 -23.42
N GLY A 105 15.16 -9.44 -22.73
CA GLY A 105 15.51 -9.40 -21.31
C GLY A 105 14.52 -10.14 -20.41
N ARG A 106 13.21 -9.97 -20.68
CA ARG A 106 12.10 -10.66 -20.00
C ARG A 106 12.12 -12.17 -20.18
N LEU A 107 12.67 -12.67 -21.29
CA LEU A 107 12.83 -14.09 -21.52
C LEU A 107 14.09 -14.63 -20.83
N ILE A 108 15.22 -13.96 -21.06
CA ILE A 108 16.53 -14.47 -20.62
C ILE A 108 16.77 -14.27 -19.13
N SER A 109 15.91 -13.56 -18.41
CA SER A 109 15.94 -13.44 -16.95
C SER A 109 15.70 -14.78 -16.23
N PHE A 110 14.86 -15.65 -16.80
CA PHE A 110 14.44 -16.89 -16.13
C PHE A 110 14.78 -18.17 -16.90
N ALA A 111 15.11 -18.07 -18.19
CA ALA A 111 15.41 -19.25 -18.99
C ALA A 111 16.79 -19.86 -18.65
N PRO A 112 16.86 -21.12 -18.15
CA PRO A 112 18.12 -21.84 -17.94
C PRO A 112 18.62 -22.54 -19.23
N PRO A 113 19.86 -23.05 -19.25
CA PRO A 113 20.31 -23.96 -20.30
C PRO A 113 19.36 -25.16 -20.45
N GLY A 114 19.04 -25.53 -21.68
CA GLY A 114 18.07 -26.56 -22.03
C GLY A 114 16.61 -26.08 -22.10
N TYR A 115 16.32 -24.82 -21.77
CA TYR A 115 14.99 -24.26 -21.95
C TYR A 115 14.65 -24.15 -23.44
N GLU A 116 13.49 -24.67 -23.82
CA GLU A 116 12.96 -24.64 -25.19
C GLU A 116 11.70 -23.80 -25.23
N GLY A 117 11.52 -23.07 -26.33
CA GLY A 117 10.33 -22.27 -26.56
C GLY A 117 10.10 -22.06 -28.04
N ARG A 118 8.99 -21.38 -28.35
CA ARG A 118 8.64 -21.01 -29.71
C ARG A 118 8.18 -19.57 -29.74
N SER A 119 8.77 -18.78 -30.62
CA SER A 119 8.35 -17.40 -30.88
C SER A 119 8.22 -17.15 -32.38
N LYS A 120 7.50 -16.09 -32.74
CA LYS A 120 7.34 -15.72 -34.15
C LYS A 120 8.64 -15.19 -34.74
N LEU A 121 9.46 -14.51 -33.93
CA LEU A 121 10.75 -13.97 -34.33
C LEU A 121 11.81 -15.06 -34.58
N TRP A 122 11.83 -16.09 -33.74
CA TRP A 122 12.92 -17.08 -33.73
C TRP A 122 12.53 -18.46 -34.23
N GLY A 123 11.24 -18.73 -34.41
CA GLY A 123 10.74 -20.10 -34.61
C GLY A 123 10.90 -20.89 -33.31
N ASP A 124 11.17 -22.19 -33.44
CA ASP A 124 11.59 -22.99 -32.29
C ASP A 124 13.01 -22.55 -31.87
N TYR A 125 13.21 -22.33 -30.56
CA TYR A 125 14.49 -21.91 -30.02
C TYR A 125 14.83 -22.68 -28.74
N ARG A 126 16.13 -22.78 -28.47
CA ARG A 126 16.68 -23.48 -27.31
C ARG A 126 17.84 -22.71 -26.71
N ILE A 127 17.88 -22.61 -25.38
CA ILE A 127 18.98 -21.98 -24.68
C ILE A 127 20.10 -23.01 -24.51
N VAL A 128 21.27 -22.75 -25.09
CA VAL A 128 22.39 -23.71 -25.12
C VAL A 128 23.47 -23.43 -24.10
N GLU A 129 23.61 -22.17 -23.70
CA GLU A 129 24.64 -21.74 -22.76
C GLU A 129 24.18 -20.50 -21.98
N VAL A 130 24.52 -20.48 -20.69
CA VAL A 130 24.37 -19.32 -19.82
C VAL A 130 25.71 -19.05 -19.15
N ARG A 131 26.14 -17.78 -19.20
CA ARG A 131 27.33 -17.27 -18.52
C ARG A 131 26.91 -16.23 -17.48
N SER A 132 27.27 -16.43 -16.23
CA SER A 132 26.92 -15.55 -15.10
C SER A 132 28.15 -14.79 -14.63
N PHE A 133 28.00 -13.51 -14.28
CA PHE A 133 29.11 -12.64 -13.92
C PHE A 133 28.94 -12.01 -12.54
N ASP A 134 30.04 -11.92 -11.79
CA ASP A 134 30.13 -11.10 -10.56
C ASP A 134 31.05 -9.91 -10.77
N ARG A 135 30.68 -8.76 -10.17
CA ARG A 135 31.46 -7.53 -10.15
C ARG A 135 32.28 -7.43 -8.87
N TYR A 136 33.33 -6.61 -8.90
CA TYR A 136 34.02 -6.17 -7.67
C TYR A 136 33.13 -5.19 -6.91
N SER A 137 33.24 -5.16 -5.58
CA SER A 137 32.47 -4.26 -4.70
C SER A 137 33.37 -3.46 -3.78
N GLY A 138 32.85 -2.37 -3.20
CA GLY A 138 33.59 -1.51 -2.28
C GLY A 138 34.82 -0.86 -2.92
N PRO A 139 35.93 -0.64 -2.19
CA PRO A 139 37.14 0.00 -2.70
C PRO A 139 37.84 -0.77 -3.83
N ALA A 140 37.55 -2.06 -3.97
CA ALA A 140 38.07 -2.86 -5.07
C ALA A 140 37.29 -2.63 -6.39
N PHE A 141 36.11 -2.00 -6.34
CA PHE A 141 35.30 -1.74 -7.52
C PHE A 141 35.99 -0.80 -8.51
N GLU A 142 36.39 0.39 -8.07
CA GLU A 142 36.89 1.44 -8.97
C GLU A 142 38.16 1.03 -9.75
N PRO A 143 39.18 0.40 -9.12
CA PRO A 143 40.34 -0.12 -9.84
C PRO A 143 40.02 -1.24 -10.84
N ASN A 144 38.88 -1.92 -10.68
CA ASN A 144 38.48 -3.09 -11.45
C ASN A 144 37.20 -2.88 -12.28
N VAL A 145 36.80 -1.64 -12.55
CA VAL A 145 35.54 -1.33 -13.24
C VAL A 145 35.41 -2.00 -14.63
N ARG A 146 36.56 -2.24 -15.30
CA ARG A 146 36.66 -2.94 -16.60
C ARG A 146 36.96 -4.44 -16.47
N ASN A 147 36.73 -5.03 -15.30
CA ASN A 147 37.00 -6.44 -15.04
C ASN A 147 35.83 -7.11 -14.31
N PHE A 148 35.53 -8.36 -14.65
CA PHE A 148 34.64 -9.19 -13.85
C PHE A 148 35.46 -9.97 -12.83
N LEU A 149 34.96 -10.00 -11.58
CA LEU A 149 35.57 -10.77 -10.50
C LEU A 149 35.49 -12.28 -10.79
N ARG A 150 34.35 -12.71 -11.34
CA ARG A 150 34.07 -14.11 -11.61
C ARG A 150 33.13 -14.26 -12.81
N MET A 151 33.37 -15.29 -13.61
CA MET A 151 32.46 -15.79 -14.64
C MET A 151 32.20 -17.28 -14.39
N ASP A 152 30.93 -17.65 -14.23
CA ASP A 152 30.47 -19.03 -14.21
C ASP A 152 29.82 -19.37 -15.57
N VAL A 153 30.12 -20.54 -16.12
CA VAL A 153 29.60 -21.01 -17.41
C VAL A 153 28.87 -22.32 -17.19
N ILE A 154 27.63 -22.40 -17.68
CA ILE A 154 26.81 -23.60 -17.69
C ILE A 154 26.25 -23.78 -19.10
N GLY A 155 26.52 -24.91 -19.75
CA GLY A 155 26.06 -25.15 -21.12
C GLY A 155 26.56 -26.44 -21.74
N GLU A 156 26.17 -26.68 -22.99
CA GLU A 156 26.47 -27.93 -23.71
C GLU A 156 27.97 -28.16 -23.94
N CYS A 157 28.75 -27.07 -24.04
CA CYS A 157 30.20 -27.08 -24.19
C CYS A 157 30.97 -27.45 -22.89
N GLY A 158 30.26 -27.65 -21.78
CA GLY A 158 30.80 -28.00 -20.47
C GLY A 158 30.76 -26.86 -19.46
N ASP A 159 30.79 -27.22 -18.18
CA ASP A 159 30.68 -26.26 -17.07
C ASP A 159 32.06 -25.81 -16.59
N GLY A 160 32.18 -24.56 -16.16
CA GLY A 160 33.43 -24.04 -15.63
C GLY A 160 33.33 -22.66 -14.99
N THR A 161 34.35 -22.30 -14.22
CA THR A 161 34.46 -20.98 -13.57
C THR A 161 35.81 -20.35 -13.90
N VAL A 162 35.82 -19.04 -14.13
CA VAL A 162 37.01 -18.20 -14.30
C VAL A 162 36.95 -17.08 -13.26
N LEU A 163 38.05 -16.86 -12.53
CA LEU A 163 38.20 -15.76 -11.57
C LEU A 163 39.16 -14.73 -12.15
N ASP A 164 38.84 -13.45 -11.95
CA ASP A 164 39.60 -12.29 -12.44
C ASP A 164 39.93 -12.43 -13.93
N LEU A 165 38.96 -12.06 -14.78
CA LEU A 165 39.03 -12.33 -16.22
C LEU A 165 40.25 -11.66 -16.87
N VAL A 166 40.57 -10.42 -16.47
CA VAL A 166 41.74 -9.69 -16.99
C VAL A 166 43.04 -10.39 -16.60
N THR A 167 43.22 -10.77 -15.33
CA THR A 167 44.42 -11.49 -14.89
C THR A 167 44.52 -12.89 -15.50
N TYR A 168 43.38 -13.57 -15.68
CA TYR A 168 43.33 -14.86 -16.36
C TYR A 168 43.78 -14.75 -17.82
N GLN A 169 43.32 -13.72 -18.55
CA GLN A 169 43.76 -13.44 -19.92
C GLN A 169 45.26 -13.13 -20.00
N ALA A 170 45.83 -12.47 -18.98
CA ALA A 170 47.24 -12.12 -18.92
C ALA A 170 48.18 -13.33 -18.69
N LYS A 171 47.68 -14.46 -18.17
CA LYS A 171 48.44 -15.72 -17.97
C LYS A 171 48.63 -16.48 -19.30
N ARG A 172 49.33 -15.89 -20.26
CA ARG A 172 49.83 -16.60 -21.45
C ARG A 172 51.07 -17.44 -21.10
N PRO A 173 51.22 -18.66 -21.65
CA PRO A 173 52.55 -19.23 -21.87
C PRO A 173 53.27 -18.36 -22.90
N GLU A 174 54.48 -17.91 -22.58
CA GLU A 174 55.27 -17.02 -23.43
C GLU A 174 55.51 -17.60 -24.84
N THR A 175 55.00 -16.93 -25.86
CA THR A 175 55.66 -16.91 -27.18
C THR A 175 56.31 -15.55 -27.38
N LYS A 176 57.64 -15.56 -27.30
CA LYS A 176 58.55 -14.42 -27.46
C LYS A 176 58.28 -13.68 -28.78
N SER A 177 58.00 -12.38 -28.68
CA SER A 177 58.35 -11.43 -29.74
C SER A 177 58.82 -10.11 -29.12
N LYS A 178 59.77 -9.49 -29.80
CA LYS A 178 60.78 -8.54 -29.31
C LYS A 178 60.23 -7.13 -29.07
N ARG A 179 60.82 -6.49 -28.05
CA ARG A 179 60.74 -5.06 -27.68
C ARG A 179 61.36 -4.14 -28.74
N ALA A 180 60.81 -2.93 -28.90
CA ALA A 180 61.45 -1.59 -28.68
C ALA A 180 60.59 -0.45 -29.34
N PRO A 181 60.86 0.86 -29.13
CA PRO A 181 60.38 1.68 -28.00
C PRO A 181 59.68 3.01 -28.42
N ALA A 182 59.26 3.80 -27.42
CA ALA A 182 58.49 5.05 -27.48
C ALA A 182 59.24 6.31 -27.98
N PRO A 183 58.50 7.40 -28.31
CA PRO A 183 59.02 8.77 -28.05
C PRO A 183 57.97 9.81 -27.55
N VAL A 184 58.50 10.88 -26.92
CA VAL A 184 57.88 12.14 -26.42
C VAL A 184 58.91 13.28 -26.75
N PRO A 185 58.64 14.61 -26.74
CA PRO A 185 57.78 15.46 -27.61
C PRO A 185 58.46 16.79 -28.13
N LEU A 186 57.67 17.65 -28.84
CA LEU A 186 57.81 19.13 -29.10
C LEU A 186 58.85 19.64 -30.14
N PRO A 187 58.83 20.92 -30.64
CA PRO A 187 57.77 21.94 -30.89
C PRO A 187 57.90 22.67 -32.29
N GLY A 188 57.00 23.63 -32.62
CA GLY A 188 57.39 24.83 -33.39
C GLY A 188 56.55 25.25 -34.62
N ALA A 189 56.04 26.48 -34.53
CA ALA A 189 55.24 27.33 -35.44
C ALA A 189 55.68 27.50 -36.91
N TYR A 190 54.73 27.93 -37.77
CA TYR A 190 54.89 28.98 -38.80
C TYR A 190 53.55 29.66 -39.14
N ASP A 191 53.68 30.90 -39.61
CA ASP A 191 52.78 32.07 -39.60
C ASP A 191 51.81 32.26 -40.80
N GLU A 192 50.75 33.02 -40.48
CA GLU A 192 50.14 34.20 -41.14
C GLU A 192 49.60 34.27 -42.60
N LEU A 193 48.61 35.18 -42.70
CA LEU A 193 48.22 36.12 -43.78
C LEU A 193 46.92 35.76 -44.55
N LEU A 194 45.96 36.65 -44.87
CA LEU A 194 45.65 38.09 -44.61
C LEU A 194 44.25 38.38 -45.22
N MET A 195 43.53 39.37 -44.65
CA MET A 195 42.66 40.39 -45.31
C MET A 195 41.36 39.94 -46.05
N GLU A 196 40.23 40.66 -46.09
CA GLU A 196 39.88 42.04 -45.74
C GLU A 196 38.33 42.27 -45.72
N GLU A 197 37.91 43.20 -44.87
CA GLU A 197 36.87 44.26 -44.98
C GLU A 197 35.44 44.03 -45.55
N GLN A 198 34.42 44.48 -44.79
CA GLN A 198 33.81 45.82 -45.01
C GLN A 198 32.82 46.23 -43.90
N THR A 199 32.81 47.53 -43.61
CA THR A 199 32.07 48.29 -42.59
C THR A 199 30.75 48.88 -43.13
N ALA A 200 29.73 49.08 -42.26
CA ALA A 200 29.06 50.38 -42.01
C ALA A 200 27.66 50.32 -41.31
N VAL A 201 27.57 51.00 -40.15
CA VAL A 201 26.61 52.04 -39.70
C VAL A 201 25.10 51.74 -39.40
N VAL A 202 24.68 52.32 -38.27
CA VAL A 202 23.39 52.37 -37.48
C VAL A 202 22.53 53.58 -37.96
N PRO A 203 21.16 53.73 -37.85
CA PRO A 203 20.41 53.76 -36.56
C PRO A 203 18.87 53.49 -36.47
N GLN A 204 18.50 53.13 -35.22
CA GLN A 204 17.35 53.47 -34.31
C GLN A 204 15.83 53.49 -34.66
N MET A 205 15.09 53.00 -33.62
CA MET A 205 13.79 53.42 -33.00
C MET A 205 12.46 52.79 -33.51
N GLU A 206 11.41 52.48 -32.72
CA GLU A 206 11.10 52.42 -31.26
C GLU A 206 9.65 51.88 -31.08
N LEU A 207 9.27 51.36 -29.89
CA LEU A 207 7.94 51.38 -29.21
C LEU A 207 7.80 50.14 -28.28
N GLN A 208 8.23 50.20 -27.00
CA GLN A 208 7.52 50.66 -25.77
C GLN A 208 6.27 49.88 -25.34
N ILE A 209 6.37 49.19 -24.19
CA ILE A 209 5.32 49.12 -23.16
C ILE A 209 5.98 49.30 -21.78
N ALA A 210 5.31 50.05 -20.91
CA ALA A 210 5.82 50.74 -19.72
C ALA A 210 5.86 49.92 -18.41
N GLU A 211 6.74 50.38 -17.51
CA GLU A 211 6.92 49.98 -16.09
C GLU A 211 5.87 50.60 -15.15
N PHE A 212 5.68 50.02 -13.95
CA PHE A 212 5.72 50.77 -12.68
C PHE A 212 6.05 49.91 -11.44
N LYS A 213 7.14 50.31 -10.76
CA LYS A 213 7.46 50.44 -9.32
C LYS A 213 7.19 49.32 -8.30
N VAL A 214 8.29 48.85 -7.69
CA VAL A 214 8.41 48.15 -6.40
C VAL A 214 9.34 48.96 -5.48
N ILE A 215 9.15 48.84 -4.14
CA ILE A 215 9.95 49.25 -2.94
C ILE A 215 8.94 49.81 -1.89
N GLU A 216 8.85 49.45 -0.60
CA GLU A 216 9.69 48.69 0.37
C GLU A 216 8.83 48.21 1.59
N ASP A 217 9.24 47.07 2.17
CA ASP A 217 9.29 46.56 3.56
C ASP A 217 8.17 46.74 4.62
N ALA A 218 7.80 45.63 5.28
CA ALA A 218 8.22 45.29 6.66
C ALA A 218 7.59 43.95 7.16
N GLU A 219 8.47 43.12 7.72
CA GLU A 219 8.35 41.93 8.60
C GLU A 219 6.95 41.41 9.02
N ASP A 220 6.72 40.09 8.86
CA ASP A 220 6.52 39.22 10.02
C ASP A 220 6.66 37.72 9.68
N HIS A 221 7.32 37.04 10.62
CA HIS A 221 7.80 35.68 10.71
C HIS A 221 6.94 34.53 10.14
N VAL A 222 7.58 33.67 9.33
CA VAL A 222 7.25 32.24 9.23
C VAL A 222 8.52 31.46 9.50
N ALA A 223 8.51 30.68 10.58
CA ALA A 223 9.58 29.75 10.93
C ALA A 223 9.61 28.62 9.88
N GLU A 224 10.60 28.67 9.00
CA GLU A 224 11.09 27.47 8.34
C GLU A 224 11.74 26.60 9.41
N LEU A 225 11.26 25.36 9.53
CA LEU A 225 11.93 24.33 10.29
C LEU A 225 13.23 24.01 9.55
N ASP A 226 14.34 24.49 10.10
CA ASP A 226 15.66 23.95 9.84
C ASP A 226 15.61 22.43 10.12
N ILE A 227 15.54 21.65 9.05
CA ILE A 227 15.93 20.25 9.09
C ILE A 227 17.45 20.29 9.05
N ASP A 228 18.07 20.23 10.22
CA ASP A 228 19.49 19.86 10.36
C ASP A 228 19.69 18.51 9.66
N HIS A 229 20.10 18.58 8.41
CA HIS A 229 20.75 17.47 7.70
C HIS A 229 22.24 17.78 7.58
N ASP A 230 22.86 18.17 8.70
CA ASP A 230 24.29 18.01 8.92
C ASP A 230 24.54 16.57 9.37
N ASP A 231 24.43 15.67 8.40
CA ASP A 231 25.01 14.35 8.46
C ASP A 231 26.11 14.31 7.39
N ASP A 232 27.14 15.11 7.65
CA ASP A 232 28.47 15.01 7.04
C ASP A 232 29.09 13.68 7.49
N TRP A 233 28.64 12.59 6.88
CA TRP A 233 29.21 11.26 7.07
C TRP A 233 30.58 11.23 6.37
N GLY A 234 31.62 11.43 7.16
CA GLY A 234 33.01 11.41 6.72
C GLY A 234 33.38 10.16 5.91
N ASP A 235 34.26 10.37 4.94
CA ASP A 235 34.85 9.41 3.99
C ASP A 235 35.68 8.25 4.62
N GLU A 236 35.31 7.72 5.80
CA GLU A 236 36.02 6.61 6.45
C GLU A 236 35.10 5.48 6.93
N GLU A 237 34.26 4.91 6.06
CA GLU A 237 33.77 3.55 6.27
C GLU A 237 34.79 2.53 5.71
N THR A 238 35.35 1.74 6.61
CA THR A 238 36.22 0.62 6.27
C THR A 238 35.42 -0.40 5.46
N PRO A 239 36.00 -0.97 4.38
CA PRO A 239 35.26 -1.87 3.52
C PRO A 239 34.94 -3.19 4.20
N VAL A 240 33.66 -3.52 4.28
CA VAL A 240 33.18 -4.87 4.58
C VAL A 240 33.77 -5.81 3.51
N LYS A 241 34.58 -6.78 3.94
CA LYS A 241 35.11 -7.81 3.04
C LYS A 241 33.94 -8.59 2.43
N ALA A 242 34.08 -9.08 1.20
CA ALA A 242 33.03 -9.87 0.53
C ALA A 242 32.52 -11.09 1.37
N ASP A 243 33.36 -11.60 2.29
CA ASP A 243 33.02 -12.69 3.20
C ASP A 243 32.15 -12.27 4.42
N GLU A 244 31.95 -10.97 4.63
CA GLU A 244 31.17 -10.37 5.73
C GLU A 244 29.83 -9.77 5.26
N TYR A 245 29.40 -10.05 4.03
CA TYR A 245 28.15 -9.52 3.48
C TYR A 245 26.90 -9.97 4.26
N TYR A 246 26.05 -9.00 4.59
CA TYR A 246 24.80 -9.14 5.34
C TYR A 246 23.59 -8.73 4.45
N GLY A 247 23.18 -9.58 3.50
CA GLY A 247 22.05 -9.31 2.58
C GLY A 247 21.75 -10.46 1.58
N LEU A 248 20.78 -10.28 0.67
CA LEU A 248 20.49 -11.23 -0.42
C LEU A 248 21.43 -11.02 -1.63
N ASN A 249 21.78 -12.11 -2.32
CA ASN A 249 22.59 -12.00 -3.55
C ASN A 249 21.79 -11.39 -4.70
N GLU A 250 22.25 -10.25 -5.25
CA GLU A 250 21.66 -9.51 -6.38
C GLU A 250 21.38 -10.34 -7.64
N ARG A 251 22.07 -11.49 -7.81
CA ARG A 251 21.83 -12.44 -8.91
C ARG A 251 20.37 -12.89 -9.02
N PHE A 252 19.59 -12.89 -7.93
CA PHE A 252 18.17 -13.31 -7.99
C PHE A 252 17.35 -12.52 -9.00
N PHE A 253 17.70 -11.26 -9.27
CA PHE A 253 16.93 -10.42 -10.19
C PHE A 253 17.15 -10.81 -11.66
N THR A 254 18.33 -11.32 -12.00
CA THR A 254 18.70 -11.72 -13.39
C THR A 254 18.76 -13.23 -13.60
N HIS A 255 18.70 -14.01 -12.53
CA HIS A 255 18.69 -15.47 -12.50
C HIS A 255 17.44 -15.98 -11.79
N GLN A 256 16.30 -15.63 -12.35
CA GLN A 256 14.99 -15.98 -11.81
C GLN A 256 14.69 -17.46 -12.09
N THR A 257 13.95 -18.11 -11.19
CA THR A 257 13.25 -19.35 -11.57
C THR A 257 12.03 -19.00 -12.43
N VAL A 258 11.48 -19.98 -13.16
CA VAL A 258 10.22 -19.81 -13.90
C VAL A 258 9.13 -19.28 -12.97
N GLU A 259 9.04 -19.82 -11.76
CA GLU A 259 8.04 -19.45 -10.75
C GLU A 259 8.27 -18.02 -10.21
N GLN A 260 9.53 -17.60 -10.02
CA GLN A 260 9.86 -16.22 -9.62
C GLN A 260 9.50 -15.21 -10.73
N ASN A 261 9.70 -15.57 -11.99
CA ASN A 261 9.31 -14.71 -13.12
C ASN A 261 7.80 -14.47 -13.19
N LEU A 262 6.98 -15.46 -12.81
CA LEU A 262 5.52 -15.29 -12.70
C LEU A 262 5.09 -14.25 -11.65
N ILE A 263 6.00 -13.84 -10.76
CA ILE A 263 5.78 -12.82 -9.74
C ILE A 263 6.35 -11.48 -10.22
N ILE A 264 7.63 -11.50 -10.61
CA ILE A 264 8.38 -10.29 -10.99
C ILE A 264 7.74 -9.66 -12.23
N ALA A 265 7.52 -10.44 -13.29
CA ALA A 265 7.02 -9.94 -14.58
C ALA A 265 5.52 -9.70 -14.63
N ARG A 266 4.77 -10.09 -13.59
CA ARG A 266 3.30 -9.99 -13.56
C ARG A 266 2.79 -8.56 -13.69
N SER A 267 1.59 -8.40 -14.25
CA SER A 267 0.86 -7.13 -14.34
C SER A 267 0.93 -6.32 -13.05
N PRO A 268 1.12 -4.98 -13.12
CA PRO A 268 1.09 -4.08 -11.96
C PRO A 268 -0.26 -3.99 -11.23
N ILE A 269 -1.30 -4.67 -11.71
CA ILE A 269 -2.67 -4.57 -11.18
C ILE A 269 -2.99 -5.73 -10.24
N GLY A 270 -3.55 -5.35 -9.08
CA GLY A 270 -4.19 -6.27 -8.15
C GLY A 270 -3.23 -6.95 -7.18
N PRO A 271 -3.79 -7.56 -6.13
CA PRO A 271 -3.01 -8.26 -5.13
C PRO A 271 -2.53 -9.61 -5.66
N MET A 272 -1.49 -10.15 -5.04
CA MET A 272 -1.12 -11.56 -5.16
C MET A 272 -0.57 -12.11 -3.84
N PHE A 273 -0.74 -13.41 -3.67
CA PHE A 273 -0.12 -14.17 -2.61
C PHE A 273 0.92 -15.12 -3.20
N VAL A 274 2.15 -15.00 -2.71
CA VAL A 274 3.27 -15.88 -3.03
C VAL A 274 3.54 -16.77 -1.82
N GLU A 275 3.12 -18.02 -1.92
CA GLU A 275 3.52 -19.05 -0.98
C GLU A 275 4.81 -19.70 -1.47
N GLY A 276 5.76 -19.95 -0.57
CA GLY A 276 7.00 -20.60 -1.00
C GLY A 276 7.69 -21.33 0.13
N ILE A 277 8.28 -22.47 -0.20
CA ILE A 277 9.05 -23.23 0.79
C ILE A 277 10.24 -22.42 1.32
N ALA A 278 10.78 -22.82 2.47
CA ALA A 278 12.00 -22.23 2.99
C ALA A 278 13.13 -22.22 1.93
N GLY A 279 13.79 -21.08 1.75
CA GLY A 279 14.90 -20.96 0.81
C GLY A 279 14.51 -20.83 -0.67
N SER A 280 13.22 -20.65 -1.00
CA SER A 280 12.74 -20.51 -2.39
C SER A 280 12.88 -19.11 -3.01
N GLY A 281 13.41 -18.13 -2.27
CA GLY A 281 13.58 -16.76 -2.76
C GLY A 281 12.29 -15.95 -2.80
N LYS A 282 11.35 -16.19 -1.87
CA LYS A 282 10.11 -15.39 -1.71
C LYS A 282 10.37 -13.88 -1.64
N THR A 283 11.19 -13.46 -0.68
CA THR A 283 11.58 -12.06 -0.48
C THR A 283 12.31 -11.51 -1.70
N SER A 284 13.17 -12.31 -2.33
CA SER A 284 13.84 -11.97 -3.59
C SER A 284 12.84 -11.69 -4.72
N ALA A 285 11.80 -12.50 -4.86
CA ALA A 285 10.75 -12.29 -5.85
C ALA A 285 9.95 -11.01 -5.57
N ALA A 286 9.63 -10.73 -4.30
CA ALA A 286 8.96 -9.49 -3.89
C ALA A 286 9.80 -8.24 -4.22
N LEU A 287 11.08 -8.23 -3.81
CA LEU A 287 11.98 -7.12 -4.09
C LEU A 287 12.27 -6.96 -5.59
N GLY A 288 12.45 -8.06 -6.31
CA GLY A 288 12.62 -8.05 -7.76
C GLY A 288 11.40 -7.46 -8.47
N ARG A 289 10.19 -7.78 -7.99
CA ARG A 289 8.96 -7.19 -8.50
C ARG A 289 8.91 -5.70 -8.22
N THR A 290 9.21 -5.26 -6.99
CA THR A 290 9.25 -3.84 -6.64
C THR A 290 10.24 -3.09 -7.53
N LYS A 291 11.44 -3.65 -7.75
CA LYS A 291 12.43 -3.09 -8.68
C LYS A 291 11.86 -2.93 -10.07
N MET A 292 11.20 -3.96 -10.58
CA MET A 292 10.61 -3.93 -11.91
C MET A 292 9.54 -2.83 -12.03
N LEU A 293 8.67 -2.69 -11.02
CA LEU A 293 7.64 -1.64 -11.01
C LEU A 293 8.26 -0.24 -11.01
N THR A 294 9.21 0.04 -10.12
CA THR A 294 9.77 1.39 -9.93
C THR A 294 10.71 1.84 -11.05
N THR A 295 11.25 0.90 -11.82
CA THR A 295 12.15 1.19 -12.96
C THR A 295 11.42 1.24 -14.30
N PHE A 296 10.12 0.93 -14.33
CA PHE A 296 9.35 0.97 -15.57
C PHE A 296 8.97 2.40 -15.93
N ASN A 297 9.57 2.91 -16.99
CA ASN A 297 9.46 4.31 -17.43
C ASN A 297 9.07 4.38 -18.92
N PRO A 298 8.77 5.56 -19.48
CA PRO A 298 8.33 5.69 -20.87
C PRO A 298 9.37 5.21 -21.91
N GLU A 299 10.66 5.27 -21.61
CA GLU A 299 11.74 4.78 -22.49
C GLU A 299 11.76 3.26 -22.59
N ASN A 300 11.23 2.58 -21.56
CA ASN A 300 11.14 1.12 -21.47
C ASN A 300 9.88 0.55 -22.12
N VAL A 301 8.97 1.38 -22.62
CA VAL A 301 7.69 0.92 -23.20
C VAL A 301 7.94 0.31 -24.58
N ILE A 302 7.52 -0.94 -24.75
CA ILE A 302 7.67 -1.71 -26.00
C ILE A 302 6.30 -1.86 -26.63
N ASP A 303 6.26 -1.89 -27.96
CA ASP A 303 5.05 -2.27 -28.69
C ASP A 303 4.61 -3.70 -28.32
N GLU A 304 3.31 -3.89 -28.07
CA GLU A 304 2.76 -5.18 -27.64
C GLU A 304 3.02 -6.28 -28.68
N GLN A 305 2.85 -5.99 -29.98
CA GLN A 305 3.10 -6.97 -31.02
C GLN A 305 4.56 -7.39 -31.03
N MET A 306 5.49 -6.44 -30.88
CA MET A 306 6.92 -6.73 -30.79
C MET A 306 7.25 -7.59 -29.56
N PHE A 307 6.64 -7.29 -28.40
CA PHE A 307 6.81 -8.07 -27.18
C PHE A 307 6.32 -9.52 -27.37
N ARG A 308 5.12 -9.70 -27.93
CA ARG A 308 4.53 -11.02 -28.21
C ARG A 308 5.32 -11.82 -29.24
N ASP A 309 5.86 -11.15 -30.25
CA ASP A 309 6.64 -11.79 -31.31
C ASP A 309 7.94 -12.43 -30.76
N VAL A 310 8.46 -11.94 -29.63
CA VAL A 310 9.66 -12.46 -28.94
C VAL A 310 9.29 -13.42 -27.79
N VAL A 311 8.44 -12.97 -26.86
CA VAL A 311 8.19 -13.66 -25.57
C VAL A 311 7.00 -14.60 -25.63
N GLY A 312 6.10 -14.40 -26.60
CA GLY A 312 4.85 -15.14 -26.74
C GLY A 312 3.73 -14.65 -25.81
N GLU A 313 2.64 -15.42 -25.77
CA GLU A 313 1.43 -15.12 -25.00
C GLU A 313 1.55 -15.45 -23.50
N GLY A 314 2.60 -16.19 -23.10
CA GLY A 314 2.75 -16.72 -21.74
C GLY A 314 3.21 -15.72 -20.68
N GLN A 315 3.58 -14.49 -21.06
CA GLN A 315 3.98 -13.44 -20.12
C GLN A 315 3.02 -12.25 -20.12
N ASP A 316 2.94 -11.54 -19.00
CA ASP A 316 2.13 -10.33 -18.91
C ASP A 316 2.82 -9.16 -19.63
N TYR A 317 2.12 -8.56 -20.59
CA TYR A 317 2.56 -7.33 -21.26
C TYR A 317 2.28 -6.10 -20.37
N TRP A 318 3.25 -5.19 -20.28
CA TRP A 318 3.13 -3.95 -19.52
C TRP A 318 2.90 -2.78 -20.47
N SER A 319 1.66 -2.28 -20.49
CA SER A 319 1.30 -1.12 -21.29
C SER A 319 1.93 0.17 -20.76
N GLY A 320 2.18 1.15 -21.64
CA GLY A 320 2.74 2.45 -21.29
C GLY A 320 1.96 3.28 -20.27
N GLN A 321 0.70 2.94 -19.97
CA GLN A 321 -0.08 3.62 -18.91
C GLN A 321 0.49 3.42 -17.50
N PHE A 322 1.33 2.40 -17.30
CA PHE A 322 1.98 2.12 -16.02
C PHE A 322 3.38 2.74 -15.91
N ALA A 323 3.90 3.28 -17.02
CA ALA A 323 5.22 3.87 -17.07
C ALA A 323 5.30 5.12 -16.17
N GLY A 324 6.31 5.17 -15.29
CA GLY A 324 6.54 6.27 -14.35
C GLY A 324 5.46 6.41 -13.27
N GLN A 325 4.62 5.40 -13.07
CA GLN A 325 3.55 5.43 -12.06
C GLN A 325 3.98 4.93 -10.68
N PHE A 326 5.16 4.32 -10.59
CA PHE A 326 5.73 3.74 -9.38
C PHE A 326 7.09 4.39 -9.11
N SER A 327 7.27 5.03 -7.95
CA SER A 327 8.55 5.53 -7.44
C SER A 327 9.00 4.71 -6.24
N GLN A 328 10.28 4.76 -5.92
CA GLN A 328 10.83 4.00 -4.78
C GLN A 328 10.23 4.49 -3.45
N GLU A 329 10.19 5.82 -3.27
CA GLU A 329 9.72 6.49 -2.05
C GLU A 329 8.22 6.28 -1.81
N SER A 330 7.47 6.06 -2.89
CA SER A 330 6.03 5.86 -2.87
C SER A 330 5.63 4.39 -2.80
N CYS A 331 6.58 3.45 -2.84
CA CYS A 331 6.35 2.04 -2.55
C CYS A 331 6.77 1.74 -1.11
N ILE A 332 6.26 0.67 -0.50
CA ILE A 332 6.63 0.30 0.87
C ILE A 332 6.73 -1.20 1.08
N GLY A 333 7.70 -1.61 1.90
CA GLY A 333 7.83 -2.95 2.45
C GLY A 333 7.45 -3.00 3.93
N PHE A 334 6.69 -4.02 4.32
CA PHE A 334 6.42 -4.31 5.72
C PHE A 334 7.07 -5.61 6.17
N VAL A 335 7.70 -5.57 7.34
CA VAL A 335 8.32 -6.71 8.01
C VAL A 335 7.90 -6.81 9.48
N ARG A 336 8.16 -7.95 10.10
CA ARG A 336 7.82 -8.19 11.51
C ARG A 336 8.87 -7.60 12.47
N THR A 337 10.15 -7.71 12.14
CA THR A 337 11.26 -7.44 13.07
C THR A 337 12.32 -6.53 12.46
N GLY A 338 12.90 -5.66 13.28
CA GLY A 338 13.89 -4.65 12.88
C GLY A 338 15.21 -5.23 12.42
N GLU A 339 15.59 -6.44 12.87
CA GLU A 339 16.76 -7.15 12.35
C GLU A 339 16.64 -7.41 10.84
N LEU A 340 15.42 -7.73 10.38
CA LEU A 340 15.16 -7.97 8.96
C LEU A 340 15.22 -6.67 8.16
N ILE A 341 14.93 -5.51 8.78
CA ILE A 341 15.00 -4.20 8.10
C ILE A 341 16.41 -3.92 7.60
N GLN A 342 17.42 -4.08 8.46
CA GLN A 342 18.82 -3.82 8.07
C GLN A 342 19.26 -4.72 6.92
N TYR A 343 18.87 -6.01 6.98
CA TYR A 343 19.14 -6.99 5.94
C TYR A 343 18.48 -6.64 4.59
N LEU A 344 17.21 -6.21 4.62
CA LEU A 344 16.49 -5.81 3.42
C LEU A 344 16.97 -4.47 2.86
N GLN A 345 17.27 -3.49 3.70
CA GLN A 345 17.81 -2.19 3.28
C GLN A 345 19.15 -2.38 2.56
N GLU A 346 20.04 -3.22 3.08
CA GLU A 346 21.31 -3.52 2.41
C GLU A 346 21.09 -4.24 1.08
N THR A 347 20.12 -5.15 1.02
CA THR A 347 19.70 -5.77 -0.25
C THR A 347 19.18 -4.73 -1.24
N CYS A 348 18.30 -3.83 -0.79
CA CYS A 348 17.70 -2.75 -1.58
C CYS A 348 18.79 -1.85 -2.18
N ARG A 349 19.82 -1.46 -1.41
CA ARG A 349 20.96 -0.68 -1.93
C ARG A 349 21.67 -1.37 -3.08
N ARG A 350 21.89 -2.69 -2.99
CA ARG A 350 22.58 -3.45 -4.05
C ARG A 350 21.76 -3.60 -5.33
N ILE A 351 20.44 -3.72 -5.19
CA ILE A 351 19.54 -3.86 -6.34
C ILE A 351 19.02 -2.50 -6.86
N ASP A 352 19.67 -1.39 -6.54
CA ASP A 352 19.30 -0.04 -7.03
C ASP A 352 17.97 0.51 -6.49
N LEU A 353 17.57 0.08 -5.29
CA LEU A 353 16.39 0.56 -4.56
C LEU A 353 16.73 1.26 -3.23
N PRO A 354 17.74 2.16 -3.15
CA PRO A 354 18.17 2.72 -1.87
C PRO A 354 17.09 3.53 -1.15
N ASN A 355 16.10 4.06 -1.89
CA ASN A 355 15.06 4.93 -1.35
C ASN A 355 13.75 4.18 -1.03
N LEU A 356 13.72 2.85 -1.16
CA LEU A 356 12.53 2.07 -0.84
C LEU A 356 12.37 1.96 0.69
N PRO A 357 11.31 2.53 1.29
CA PRO A 357 11.06 2.38 2.72
C PRO A 357 10.68 0.94 3.07
N VAL A 358 11.31 0.41 4.11
CA VAL A 358 11.00 -0.88 4.72
C VAL A 358 10.81 -0.65 6.21
N HIS A 359 9.60 -0.94 6.71
CA HIS A 359 9.17 -0.61 8.08
C HIS A 359 8.64 -1.83 8.82
N GLU A 360 8.72 -1.80 10.14
CA GLU A 360 7.97 -2.74 10.96
C GLU A 360 6.47 -2.43 10.90
N TYR A 361 5.63 -3.47 11.04
CA TYR A 361 4.20 -3.24 11.25
C TYR A 361 3.92 -2.32 12.46
N LYS A 362 4.72 -2.41 13.52
CA LYS A 362 4.53 -1.59 14.74
C LYS A 362 4.68 -0.09 14.47
N GLU A 363 5.50 0.30 13.50
CA GLU A 363 5.62 1.69 13.05
C GLU A 363 4.34 2.17 12.36
N LEU A 364 3.77 1.34 11.47
CA LEU A 364 2.46 1.62 10.86
C LEU A 364 1.37 1.77 11.92
N GLN A 365 1.30 0.81 12.86
CA GLN A 365 0.31 0.84 13.95
C GLN A 365 0.45 2.11 14.79
N THR A 366 1.67 2.51 15.13
CA THR A 366 1.95 3.71 15.95
C THR A 366 1.54 4.98 15.21
N ARG A 367 1.98 5.15 13.96
CA ARG A 367 1.61 6.29 13.10
C ARG A 367 0.10 6.42 12.96
N LEU A 368 -0.59 5.31 12.65
CA LEU A 368 -2.04 5.31 12.54
C LEU A 368 -2.70 5.59 13.89
N ARG A 369 -2.23 5.00 14.99
CA ARG A 369 -2.79 5.21 16.33
C ARG A 369 -2.77 6.68 16.74
N GLU A 370 -1.66 7.36 16.51
CA GLU A 370 -1.49 8.79 16.82
C GLU A 370 -2.42 9.65 15.98
N GLN A 371 -2.43 9.43 14.67
CA GLN A 371 -3.28 10.18 13.75
C GLN A 371 -4.78 9.94 14.01
N ARG A 372 -5.18 8.68 14.21
CA ARG A 372 -6.58 8.27 14.40
C ARG A 372 -7.10 8.56 15.81
N ARG A 373 -6.23 8.90 16.77
CA ARG A 373 -6.57 9.19 18.17
C ARG A 373 -7.46 8.10 18.81
N VAL A 374 -7.21 6.82 18.50
CA VAL A 374 -8.04 5.68 18.93
C VAL A 374 -8.10 5.45 20.45
N THR A 375 -7.23 6.10 21.22
CA THR A 375 -7.23 6.05 22.69
C THR A 375 -8.12 7.11 23.35
N SER A 376 -8.76 7.98 22.55
CA SER A 376 -9.71 8.97 23.04
C SER A 376 -11.05 8.33 23.42
N SER A 377 -11.73 8.90 24.42
CA SER A 377 -13.08 8.49 24.83
C SER A 377 -14.03 9.69 24.78
N SER A 378 -15.29 9.41 24.49
CA SER A 378 -16.41 10.36 24.59
C SER A 378 -16.73 10.73 26.04
N ILE A 379 -16.29 9.92 27.01
CA ILE A 379 -16.47 10.20 28.43
C ILE A 379 -15.43 11.24 28.88
N ARG A 380 -15.91 12.43 29.26
CA ARG A 380 -15.06 13.54 29.73
C ARG A 380 -14.08 13.07 30.82
N GLY A 381 -12.80 13.36 30.63
CA GLY A 381 -11.73 13.05 31.58
C GLY A 381 -11.23 11.60 31.57
N ARG A 382 -11.83 10.69 30.79
CA ARG A 382 -11.34 9.32 30.62
C ARG A 382 -10.53 9.16 29.34
N ARG A 383 -9.51 8.29 29.40
CA ARG A 383 -8.71 7.86 28.25
C ARG A 383 -8.47 6.36 28.35
N TRP A 384 -8.39 5.72 27.20
CA TRP A 384 -8.06 4.31 27.10
C TRP A 384 -6.57 4.10 27.37
N ALA A 385 -6.26 3.22 28.32
CA ALA A 385 -4.89 2.87 28.67
C ALA A 385 -4.48 1.54 28.01
N GLY A 386 -3.18 1.37 27.76
CA GLY A 386 -2.66 0.09 27.26
C GLY A 386 -2.77 -1.02 28.32
N LEU A 387 -2.99 -2.25 27.85
CA LEU A 387 -2.88 -3.46 28.65
C LEU A 387 -1.40 -3.79 28.89
N ALA A 388 -1.03 -4.13 30.13
CA ALA A 388 0.37 -4.35 30.51
C ALA A 388 0.95 -5.68 29.99
N TYR A 389 0.09 -6.66 29.73
CA TYR A 389 0.48 -8.00 29.29
C TYR A 389 -0.14 -8.31 27.92
N PRO A 390 0.58 -9.02 27.04
CA PRO A 390 0.04 -9.44 25.76
C PRO A 390 -1.15 -10.38 25.97
N ARG A 391 -2.20 -10.18 25.17
CA ARG A 391 -3.36 -11.06 25.15
C ARG A 391 -3.11 -12.22 24.18
N HIS A 392 -3.46 -13.43 24.60
CA HIS A 392 -3.36 -14.62 23.74
C HIS A 392 -4.75 -15.03 23.24
N ALA A 393 -5.36 -14.19 22.39
CA ALA A 393 -6.71 -14.41 21.86
C ALA A 393 -6.75 -14.27 20.32
N HIS A 394 -6.30 -15.31 19.62
CA HIS A 394 -6.15 -15.28 18.15
C HIS A 394 -7.49 -15.14 17.41
N GLU A 395 -8.59 -15.64 17.95
CA GLU A 395 -9.91 -15.50 17.32
C GLU A 395 -10.33 -14.02 17.21
N ALA A 396 -9.94 -13.18 18.17
CA ALA A 396 -10.24 -11.73 18.15
C ALA A 396 -9.48 -10.95 17.07
N THR A 397 -8.42 -11.53 16.50
CA THR A 397 -7.59 -10.88 15.46
C THR A 397 -7.94 -11.33 14.04
N THR A 398 -9.01 -12.12 13.88
CA THR A 398 -9.51 -12.60 12.59
C THR A 398 -10.36 -11.55 11.87
N MET A 399 -10.47 -11.67 10.55
CA MET A 399 -11.39 -10.86 9.73
C MET A 399 -12.86 -11.19 10.04
N LYS A 400 -13.15 -12.42 10.46
CA LYS A 400 -14.49 -12.81 10.92
C LYS A 400 -14.91 -11.97 12.15
N TRP A 401 -14.00 -11.78 13.10
CA TRP A 401 -14.24 -10.92 14.25
C TRP A 401 -14.48 -9.47 13.83
N LEU A 402 -13.62 -8.92 12.94
CA LEU A 402 -13.78 -7.57 12.39
C LEU A 402 -15.13 -7.39 11.71
N HIS A 403 -15.59 -8.34 10.88
CA HIS A 403 -16.90 -8.27 10.23
C HIS A 403 -18.06 -8.25 11.22
N THR A 404 -18.00 -9.03 12.31
CA THR A 404 -19.02 -8.95 13.34
C THR A 404 -19.01 -7.57 14.01
N VAL A 405 -17.84 -7.07 14.40
CA VAL A 405 -17.73 -5.77 15.10
C VAL A 405 -18.18 -4.61 14.20
N ASP A 406 -17.83 -4.64 12.91
CA ASP A 406 -18.33 -3.69 11.91
C ASP A 406 -19.87 -3.70 11.87
N GLN A 407 -20.49 -4.89 11.84
CA GLN A 407 -21.94 -5.02 11.78
C GLN A 407 -22.63 -4.55 13.08
N THR A 408 -22.12 -4.92 14.25
CA THR A 408 -22.71 -4.52 15.54
C THR A 408 -22.56 -3.03 15.80
N ILE A 409 -21.40 -2.44 15.47
CA ILE A 409 -21.19 -0.99 15.55
C ILE A 409 -22.09 -0.25 14.54
N ALA A 410 -22.23 -0.74 13.32
CA ALA A 410 -23.13 -0.15 12.33
C ALA A 410 -24.59 -0.13 12.82
N GLY A 411 -25.07 -1.22 13.41
CA GLY A 411 -26.39 -1.30 14.03
C GLY A 411 -26.55 -0.30 15.19
N ARG A 412 -25.52 -0.15 16.03
CA ARG A 412 -25.54 0.83 17.11
C ARG A 412 -25.60 2.26 16.59
N ILE A 413 -24.77 2.62 15.62
CA ILE A 413 -24.79 3.94 14.98
C ILE A 413 -26.16 4.20 14.34
N ALA A 414 -26.73 3.24 13.61
CA ALA A 414 -28.04 3.36 12.98
C ALA A 414 -29.14 3.73 13.99
N SER A 415 -29.15 3.09 15.17
CA SER A 415 -30.13 3.36 16.22
C SER A 415 -30.08 4.79 16.77
N GLY A 416 -28.89 5.41 16.78
CA GLY A 416 -28.64 6.72 17.37
C GLY A 416 -28.51 7.88 16.38
N LEU A 417 -28.35 7.59 15.08
CA LEU A 417 -27.93 8.57 14.07
C LEU A 417 -28.87 9.78 13.98
N VAL A 418 -30.17 9.54 13.87
CA VAL A 418 -31.16 10.63 13.73
C VAL A 418 -31.36 11.38 15.04
N SER A 419 -31.37 10.67 16.17
CA SER A 419 -31.50 11.28 17.50
C SER A 419 -30.27 12.10 17.93
N SER A 420 -29.13 11.92 17.25
CA SER A 420 -27.91 12.68 17.53
C SER A 420 -27.97 14.13 17.02
N LEU A 421 -28.88 14.43 16.07
CA LEU A 421 -29.00 15.76 15.47
C LEU A 421 -29.29 16.84 16.54
N PRO A 422 -28.71 18.05 16.40
CA PRO A 422 -29.02 19.15 17.29
C PRO A 422 -30.49 19.59 17.14
N SER A 423 -31.03 20.24 18.17
CA SER A 423 -32.33 20.89 18.06
C SER A 423 -32.24 22.16 17.21
N ALA A 424 -33.36 22.63 16.65
CA ALA A 424 -33.38 23.91 15.94
C ALA A 424 -33.09 25.09 16.88
N ASP A 425 -33.45 24.94 18.16
CA ASP A 425 -33.18 25.92 19.22
C ASP A 425 -31.68 25.98 19.54
N ASP A 426 -30.97 24.85 19.55
CA ASP A 426 -29.51 24.80 19.75
C ASP A 426 -28.77 25.69 18.72
N LEU A 427 -29.30 25.78 17.49
CA LEU A 427 -28.77 26.66 16.45
C LEU A 427 -29.18 28.12 16.68
N ALA A 428 -30.46 28.37 16.96
CA ALA A 428 -30.99 29.72 17.12
C ALA A 428 -30.39 30.44 18.34
N ASP A 429 -30.10 29.71 19.42
CA ASP A 429 -29.56 30.27 20.67
C ASP A 429 -28.18 30.90 20.50
N GLY A 430 -27.40 30.48 19.49
CA GLY A 430 -26.11 31.10 19.17
C GLY A 430 -26.22 32.53 18.62
N PHE A 431 -27.39 32.94 18.14
CA PHE A 431 -27.63 34.25 17.51
C PHE A 431 -28.35 35.24 18.44
N GLU A 432 -28.25 36.54 18.10
CA GLU A 432 -28.96 37.61 18.82
C GLU A 432 -30.49 37.41 18.82
N PRO A 433 -31.20 37.76 19.92
CA PRO A 433 -32.65 37.51 20.10
C PRO A 433 -33.55 37.99 18.97
N ASN A 434 -33.22 39.13 18.34
CA ASN A 434 -33.97 39.76 17.26
C ASN A 434 -34.00 38.95 15.94
N ILE A 435 -33.09 37.98 15.77
CA ILE A 435 -32.94 37.21 14.53
C ILE A 435 -33.24 35.71 14.72
N ARG A 436 -33.34 35.24 15.98
CA ARG A 436 -33.56 33.82 16.34
C ARG A 436 -34.75 33.19 15.62
N ASP A 437 -35.91 33.85 15.62
CA ASP A 437 -37.12 33.33 14.97
C ASP A 437 -36.92 33.03 13.48
N LYS A 438 -36.06 33.81 12.81
CA LYS A 438 -35.76 33.63 11.40
C LYS A 438 -34.79 32.46 11.18
N VAL A 439 -33.76 32.35 12.03
CA VAL A 439 -32.83 31.21 12.02
C VAL A 439 -33.57 29.92 12.30
N LEU A 440 -34.46 29.91 13.31
CA LEU A 440 -35.25 28.76 13.72
C LEU A 440 -36.06 28.17 12.57
N ARG A 441 -36.73 29.01 11.76
CA ARG A 441 -37.53 28.56 10.62
C ARG A 441 -36.69 27.83 9.56
N VAL A 442 -35.52 28.37 9.22
CA VAL A 442 -34.61 27.76 8.23
C VAL A 442 -33.95 26.50 8.78
N ALA A 443 -33.51 26.55 10.05
CA ALA A 443 -32.90 25.43 10.75
C ALA A 443 -33.83 24.22 10.83
N THR A 444 -35.10 24.46 11.18
CA THR A 444 -36.12 23.41 11.30
C THR A 444 -36.28 22.65 9.99
N VAL A 445 -36.45 23.36 8.87
CA VAL A 445 -36.61 22.74 7.55
C VAL A 445 -35.34 21.97 7.13
N ALA A 446 -34.15 22.53 7.40
CA ALA A 446 -32.89 21.86 7.10
C ALA A 446 -32.72 20.58 7.92
N LEU A 447 -33.02 20.61 9.22
CA LEU A 447 -32.94 19.45 10.11
C LEU A 447 -33.95 18.37 9.74
N GLU A 448 -35.19 18.73 9.37
CA GLU A 448 -36.21 17.77 8.90
C GLU A 448 -35.75 17.01 7.64
N HIS A 449 -35.16 17.72 6.67
CA HIS A 449 -34.65 17.11 5.45
C HIS A 449 -33.43 16.24 5.73
N LEU A 450 -32.50 16.74 6.55
CA LEU A 450 -31.32 15.97 6.94
C LEU A 450 -31.72 14.70 7.71
N ALA A 451 -32.66 14.78 8.64
CA ALA A 451 -33.18 13.61 9.35
C ALA A 451 -33.75 12.56 8.39
N THR A 452 -34.40 12.99 7.31
CA THR A 452 -34.93 12.09 6.28
C THR A 452 -33.80 11.41 5.48
N GLU A 453 -32.78 12.16 5.04
CA GLU A 453 -31.61 11.58 4.36
C GLU A 453 -30.83 10.63 5.28
N LEU A 454 -30.69 10.97 6.57
CA LEU A 454 -30.00 10.13 7.55
C LEU A 454 -30.78 8.86 7.92
N ARG A 455 -32.12 8.87 7.88
CA ARG A 455 -32.91 7.63 8.01
C ARG A 455 -32.56 6.63 6.92
N SER A 456 -32.39 7.09 5.67
CA SER A 456 -31.95 6.20 4.59
C SER A 456 -30.56 5.60 4.85
N VAL A 457 -29.64 6.37 5.44
CA VAL A 457 -28.31 5.86 5.83
C VAL A 457 -28.41 4.87 6.99
N ALA A 458 -29.24 5.16 8.00
CA ALA A 458 -29.49 4.26 9.13
C ALA A 458 -30.13 2.93 8.71
N ASP A 459 -31.09 2.98 7.78
CA ASP A 459 -31.73 1.79 7.20
C ASP A 459 -30.71 0.92 6.43
N GLU A 460 -29.72 1.54 5.79
CA GLU A 460 -28.63 0.83 5.11
C GLU A 460 -27.68 0.18 6.12
N LEU A 461 -27.27 0.91 7.16
CA LEU A 461 -26.39 0.43 8.23
C LEU A 461 -27.00 -0.71 9.05
N SER A 462 -28.34 -0.74 9.17
CA SER A 462 -29.06 -1.81 9.88
C SER A 462 -29.16 -3.11 9.09
N ARG A 463 -28.85 -3.09 7.78
CA ARG A 463 -28.89 -4.28 6.92
C ARG A 463 -27.54 -4.97 6.92
N LYS A 464 -27.56 -6.30 6.89
CA LYS A 464 -26.33 -7.08 6.73
C LYS A 464 -25.69 -6.75 5.38
N PRO A 465 -24.38 -6.40 5.35
CA PRO A 465 -23.71 -6.11 4.09
C PRO A 465 -23.61 -7.36 3.22
N ARG A 466 -23.35 -7.15 1.92
CA ARG A 466 -23.05 -8.26 1.00
C ARG A 466 -21.81 -9.02 1.51
N GLN A 467 -21.67 -10.28 1.11
CA GLN A 467 -20.51 -11.09 1.51
C GLN A 467 -19.20 -10.38 1.13
N GLY A 468 -18.31 -10.21 2.11
CA GLY A 468 -17.04 -9.50 1.94
C GLY A 468 -17.15 -7.98 1.89
N ALA A 469 -18.32 -7.37 2.10
CA ALA A 469 -18.45 -5.91 2.25
C ALA A 469 -18.56 -5.53 3.74
N PHE A 470 -18.21 -4.28 4.04
CA PHE A 470 -18.34 -3.69 5.38
C PHE A 470 -19.47 -2.66 5.40
N ALA A 471 -20.21 -2.62 6.51
CA ALA A 471 -21.31 -1.68 6.72
C ALA A 471 -20.80 -0.26 6.97
N LEU A 472 -19.66 -0.11 7.67
CA LEU A 472 -19.06 1.19 7.99
C LEU A 472 -18.26 1.81 6.83
N ASP A 473 -18.13 1.11 5.70
CA ASP A 473 -17.33 1.58 4.57
C ASP A 473 -17.76 2.98 4.10
N ARG A 474 -16.78 3.90 4.09
CA ARG A 474 -16.92 5.30 3.66
C ARG A 474 -17.96 6.09 4.45
N LEU A 475 -18.34 5.65 5.65
CA LEU A 475 -19.45 6.24 6.41
C LEU A 475 -19.27 7.76 6.63
N ALA A 476 -18.06 8.22 7.00
CA ALA A 476 -17.83 9.64 7.25
C ALA A 476 -18.06 10.50 6.00
N SER A 477 -17.58 10.04 4.84
CA SER A 477 -17.77 10.73 3.56
C SER A 477 -19.24 10.75 3.12
N ARG A 478 -19.97 9.64 3.35
CA ARG A 478 -21.42 9.53 3.06
C ARG A 478 -22.23 10.51 3.90
N LEU A 479 -21.95 10.60 5.20
CA LEU A 479 -22.62 11.55 6.10
C LEU A 479 -22.34 13.00 5.70
N LEU A 480 -21.09 13.32 5.35
CA LEU A 480 -20.70 14.66 4.89
C LEU A 480 -21.39 15.02 3.58
N GLN A 481 -21.45 14.09 2.63
CA GLN A 481 -22.17 14.28 1.37
C GLN A 481 -23.65 14.58 1.61
N LYS A 482 -24.32 13.83 2.49
CA LYS A 482 -25.72 14.08 2.85
C LYS A 482 -25.95 15.45 3.49
N LEU A 483 -25.04 15.87 4.37
CA LEU A 483 -25.07 17.21 4.93
C LEU A 483 -24.93 18.29 3.83
N ASP A 484 -23.95 18.15 2.94
CA ASP A 484 -23.71 19.14 1.89
C ASP A 484 -24.83 19.18 0.84
N GLU A 485 -25.47 18.05 0.53
CA GLU A 485 -26.68 17.96 -0.30
C GLU A 485 -27.82 18.79 0.31
N VAL A 486 -28.08 18.64 1.62
CA VAL A 486 -29.12 19.41 2.32
C VAL A 486 -28.78 20.90 2.38
N ARG A 487 -27.53 21.25 2.69
CA ARG A 487 -27.08 22.65 2.71
C ARG A 487 -27.29 23.33 1.36
N LYS A 488 -26.89 22.66 0.27
CA LYS A 488 -27.10 23.17 -1.10
C LYS A 488 -28.60 23.32 -1.44
N ARG A 489 -29.43 22.40 -0.95
CA ARG A 489 -30.87 22.37 -1.26
C ARG A 489 -31.69 23.38 -0.46
N VAL A 490 -31.33 23.65 0.80
CA VAL A 490 -32.13 24.45 1.73
C VAL A 490 -31.52 25.82 2.02
N MET A 491 -30.20 25.87 2.19
CA MET A 491 -29.48 27.02 2.74
C MET A 491 -28.65 27.80 1.70
N ALA A 492 -28.65 27.39 0.43
CA ALA A 492 -27.88 28.10 -0.58
C ALA A 492 -28.39 29.54 -0.83
N PRO A 493 -27.51 30.49 -1.25
CA PRO A 493 -27.84 31.92 -1.31
C PRO A 493 -29.02 32.29 -2.21
N LYS A 494 -29.26 31.51 -3.27
CA LYS A 494 -30.33 31.74 -4.24
C LYS A 494 -31.57 30.88 -3.98
N VAL A 495 -31.54 30.02 -2.96
CA VAL A 495 -32.68 29.16 -2.65
C VAL A 495 -33.73 29.99 -1.92
N ILE A 496 -34.95 29.91 -2.43
CA ILE A 496 -36.16 30.35 -1.75
C ILE A 496 -37.07 29.15 -1.54
N TRP A 497 -37.81 29.15 -0.44
CA TRP A 497 -38.75 28.09 -0.17
C TRP A 497 -39.98 28.60 0.58
N LEU A 498 -41.06 27.84 0.46
CA LEU A 498 -42.30 28.03 1.22
C LEU A 498 -42.89 26.66 1.55
N ARG A 499 -43.79 26.62 2.52
CA ARG A 499 -44.52 25.42 2.91
C ARG A 499 -46.01 25.61 2.58
N SER A 500 -46.58 24.74 1.76
CA SER A 500 -48.01 24.72 1.43
C SER A 500 -48.53 23.28 1.52
N ASN A 501 -49.72 23.09 2.09
CA ASN A 501 -50.34 21.77 2.31
C ASN A 501 -49.41 20.74 2.97
N GLY A 502 -48.54 21.17 3.89
CA GLY A 502 -47.58 20.29 4.58
C GLY A 502 -46.34 19.90 3.76
N VAL A 503 -46.20 20.38 2.52
CA VAL A 503 -45.03 20.12 1.66
C VAL A 503 -44.16 21.38 1.55
N THR A 504 -42.85 21.21 1.69
CA THR A 504 -41.88 22.31 1.46
C THR A 504 -41.44 22.35 0.00
N LEU A 505 -41.64 23.49 -0.66
CA LEU A 505 -41.27 23.72 -2.06
C LEU A 505 -40.04 24.60 -2.13
N PHE A 506 -38.99 24.12 -2.81
CA PHE A 506 -37.74 24.85 -3.03
C PHE A 506 -37.65 25.34 -4.46
N ALA A 507 -37.13 26.55 -4.67
CA ALA A 507 -36.86 27.13 -5.98
C ALA A 507 -35.65 28.06 -5.93
N ASN A 508 -35.08 28.37 -7.09
CA ASN A 508 -33.98 29.35 -7.22
C ASN A 508 -34.47 30.78 -7.48
N ASP A 509 -35.76 30.92 -7.81
CA ASP A 509 -36.45 32.18 -8.07
C ASP A 509 -37.96 32.01 -7.89
N GLU A 510 -38.66 33.13 -7.79
CA GLU A 510 -40.11 33.19 -7.56
C GLU A 510 -40.92 32.61 -8.72
N ASN A 511 -40.39 32.59 -9.95
CA ASN A 511 -41.09 32.08 -11.11
C ASN A 511 -41.15 30.55 -11.07
N ALA A 512 -40.03 29.91 -10.76
CA ALA A 512 -39.96 28.47 -10.52
C ALA A 512 -40.84 28.05 -9.33
N LEU A 513 -40.94 28.89 -8.29
CA LEU A 513 -41.83 28.64 -7.16
C LEU A 513 -43.32 28.75 -7.56
N ALA A 514 -43.66 29.76 -8.36
CA ALA A 514 -45.00 29.92 -8.92
C ALA A 514 -45.42 28.72 -9.77
N ARG A 515 -44.55 28.23 -10.65
CA ARG A 515 -44.80 27.03 -11.45
C ARG A 515 -45.12 25.81 -10.59
N LYS A 516 -44.30 25.55 -9.55
CA LYS A 516 -44.53 24.43 -8.63
C LYS A 516 -45.85 24.52 -7.87
N LEU A 517 -46.25 25.72 -7.46
CA LEU A 517 -47.54 25.94 -6.79
C LEU A 517 -48.74 25.68 -7.73
N VAL A 518 -48.61 26.07 -9.00
CA VAL A 518 -49.62 25.79 -10.03
C VAL A 518 -49.68 24.29 -10.34
N GLU A 519 -48.54 23.62 -10.52
CA GLU A 519 -48.45 22.18 -10.74
C GLU A 519 -49.07 21.36 -9.60
N LEU A 520 -48.94 21.84 -8.36
CA LEU A 520 -49.52 21.22 -7.17
C LEU A 520 -51.00 21.57 -6.93
N ASN A 521 -51.61 22.39 -7.79
CA ASN A 521 -52.95 22.94 -7.60
C ASN A 521 -53.14 23.51 -6.17
N ALA A 522 -52.14 24.26 -5.69
CA ALA A 522 -52.11 24.79 -4.33
C ALA A 522 -53.36 25.64 -4.03
N ARG A 523 -53.96 25.44 -2.84
CA ARG A 523 -55.19 26.12 -2.40
C ARG A 523 -54.84 27.51 -1.85
N LEU A 524 -54.64 28.46 -2.75
CA LEU A 524 -54.22 29.82 -2.43
C LEU A 524 -55.38 30.81 -2.46
N TYR A 525 -55.31 31.84 -1.61
CA TYR A 525 -56.34 32.86 -1.43
C TYR A 525 -55.72 34.26 -1.43
N LEU A 526 -56.51 35.25 -1.79
CA LEU A 526 -56.22 36.66 -1.55
C LEU A 526 -56.66 37.07 -0.13
N HIS A 527 -56.16 38.21 0.35
CA HIS A 527 -56.58 38.77 1.64
C HIS A 527 -58.10 38.98 1.74
N SER A 528 -58.76 39.19 0.60
CA SER A 528 -60.22 39.39 0.47
C SER A 528 -61.05 38.12 0.68
N GLY A 529 -60.43 36.95 0.88
CA GLY A 529 -61.17 35.68 0.99
C GLY A 529 -61.36 34.93 -0.32
N ARG A 530 -60.96 35.52 -1.46
CA ARG A 530 -61.15 34.91 -2.78
C ARG A 530 -60.10 33.85 -3.07
N ARG A 531 -60.51 32.67 -3.54
CA ARG A 531 -59.62 31.55 -3.92
C ARG A 531 -59.07 31.76 -5.33
N LEU A 532 -57.76 31.53 -5.50
CA LEU A 532 -57.10 31.55 -6.80
C LEU A 532 -57.45 30.26 -7.57
N VAL A 533 -57.91 30.41 -8.81
CA VAL A 533 -58.11 29.30 -9.74
C VAL A 533 -57.07 29.40 -10.84
N PHE A 534 -56.18 28.41 -10.91
CA PHE A 534 -55.13 28.37 -11.92
C PHE A 534 -55.68 27.94 -13.27
N LEU A 535 -55.36 28.68 -14.32
CA LEU A 535 -55.84 28.42 -15.69
C LEU A 535 -54.72 27.92 -16.60
N GLY A 536 -55.02 26.92 -17.43
CA GLY A 536 -54.22 26.49 -18.58
C GLY A 536 -54.92 26.78 -19.90
N ASP A 537 -54.39 26.25 -21.02
CA ASP A 537 -54.85 26.58 -22.38
C ASP A 537 -56.33 26.23 -22.65
N ASN A 538 -56.88 25.25 -21.93
CA ASN A 538 -58.25 24.73 -22.13
C ASN A 538 -59.18 24.92 -20.91
N GLY A 539 -58.76 25.63 -19.86
CA GLY A 539 -59.56 25.87 -18.64
C GLY A 539 -58.81 25.67 -17.32
N PRO A 540 -59.50 25.54 -16.17
CA PRO A 540 -58.87 25.34 -14.87
C PRO A 540 -57.95 24.12 -14.86
N THR A 541 -56.74 24.26 -14.31
CA THR A 541 -55.77 23.15 -14.21
C THR A 541 -56.22 22.07 -13.24
N ASP A 542 -57.00 22.46 -12.23
CA ASP A 542 -57.63 21.55 -11.28
C ASP A 542 -59.03 21.13 -11.80
N SER A 543 -59.08 19.95 -12.40
CA SER A 543 -60.31 19.35 -12.94
C SER A 543 -61.35 18.96 -11.87
N THR A 544 -60.99 19.02 -10.59
CA THR A 544 -61.90 18.70 -9.48
C THR A 544 -62.80 19.88 -9.07
N LEU A 545 -62.51 21.09 -9.55
CA LEU A 545 -63.25 22.30 -9.19
C LEU A 545 -64.60 22.36 -9.93
N LEU A 546 -65.68 22.45 -9.17
CA LEU A 546 -67.02 22.69 -9.69
C LEU A 546 -67.35 24.19 -9.61
N LEU A 547 -67.37 24.86 -10.77
CA LEU A 547 -67.70 26.28 -10.90
C LEU A 547 -69.22 26.46 -10.83
N LEU A 548 -69.68 27.36 -9.95
CA LEU A 548 -71.09 27.67 -9.73
C LEU A 548 -71.37 29.15 -10.01
N ASP A 549 -72.55 29.47 -10.55
CA ASP A 549 -73.06 30.83 -10.62
C ASP A 549 -73.50 31.34 -9.24
N SER A 550 -73.89 32.62 -9.16
CA SER A 550 -74.41 33.25 -7.94
C SER A 550 -75.72 32.65 -7.41
N SER A 551 -76.39 31.79 -8.21
CA SER A 551 -77.62 31.07 -7.84
C SER A 551 -77.34 29.62 -7.42
N GLY A 552 -76.09 29.17 -7.47
CA GLY A 552 -75.67 27.82 -7.09
C GLY A 552 -75.80 26.77 -8.20
N ASN A 553 -75.94 27.17 -9.47
CA ASN A 553 -75.99 26.23 -10.60
C ASN A 553 -74.60 26.01 -11.21
N PRO A 554 -74.24 24.78 -11.64
CA PRO A 554 -72.97 24.50 -12.30
C PRO A 554 -72.85 25.18 -13.66
N VAL A 555 -71.73 25.87 -13.88
CA VAL A 555 -71.43 26.60 -15.13
C VAL A 555 -70.24 25.95 -15.83
N PRO A 556 -70.34 25.54 -17.11
CA PRO A 556 -69.21 25.01 -17.87
C PRO A 556 -68.15 26.09 -18.13
N TRP A 557 -66.90 25.66 -18.33
CA TRP A 557 -65.82 26.60 -18.66
C TRP A 557 -66.02 27.23 -20.05
N SER A 558 -65.90 28.56 -20.12
CA SER A 558 -65.95 29.35 -21.35
C SER A 558 -65.24 30.69 -21.16
N ALA A 559 -64.99 31.45 -22.23
CA ALA A 559 -64.46 32.81 -22.14
C ALA A 559 -65.36 33.74 -21.31
N ASP A 560 -66.68 33.57 -21.42
CA ASP A 560 -67.67 34.32 -20.63
C ASP A 560 -67.60 33.91 -19.14
N THR A 561 -67.40 32.62 -18.85
CA THR A 561 -67.22 32.11 -17.48
C THR A 561 -65.97 32.69 -16.83
N ARG A 562 -64.88 32.89 -17.59
CA ARG A 562 -63.67 33.57 -17.12
C ARG A 562 -63.95 35.04 -16.79
N GLN A 563 -64.66 35.75 -17.66
CA GLN A 563 -65.02 37.16 -17.41
C GLN A 563 -65.91 37.30 -16.17
N LEU A 564 -66.90 36.41 -16.00
CA LEU A 564 -67.76 36.37 -14.82
C LEU A 564 -66.98 36.03 -13.53
N MET A 565 -65.94 35.21 -13.64
CA MET A 565 -65.03 34.90 -12.54
C MET A 565 -64.21 36.12 -12.12
N ASP A 566 -63.66 36.88 -13.07
CA ASP A 566 -62.91 38.10 -12.78
C ASP A 566 -63.79 39.21 -12.19
N GLU A 567 -65.08 39.25 -12.56
CA GLU A 567 -66.11 40.11 -11.94
C GLU A 567 -66.57 39.62 -10.55
N GLY A 568 -66.13 38.44 -10.09
CA GLY A 568 -66.44 37.88 -8.78
C GLY A 568 -67.82 37.21 -8.66
N LYS A 569 -68.48 36.93 -9.79
CA LYS A 569 -69.83 36.32 -9.85
C LYS A 569 -69.82 34.79 -9.87
N ILE A 570 -68.65 34.17 -9.93
CA ILE A 570 -68.45 32.72 -9.88
C ILE A 570 -67.95 32.31 -8.51
N VAL A 571 -68.49 31.21 -7.98
CA VAL A 571 -68.06 30.59 -6.72
C VAL A 571 -67.66 29.14 -6.96
N VAL A 572 -66.79 28.58 -6.11
CA VAL A 572 -66.46 27.16 -6.11
C VAL A 572 -66.90 26.55 -4.80
N ARG A 573 -67.45 25.33 -4.88
CA ARG A 573 -67.76 24.53 -3.69
C ARG A 573 -66.50 23.84 -3.19
N GLU A 574 -66.12 24.11 -1.95
CA GLU A 574 -65.04 23.43 -1.26
C GLU A 574 -65.50 22.06 -0.73
N GLU A 575 -64.54 21.16 -0.46
CA GLU A 575 -64.78 19.84 0.17
C GLU A 575 -65.47 19.97 1.54
N SER A 576 -65.29 21.11 2.22
CA SER A 576 -65.96 21.47 3.48
C SER A 576 -67.47 21.72 3.33
N GLY A 577 -67.97 21.81 2.09
CA GLY A 577 -69.36 22.17 1.77
C GLY A 577 -69.62 23.66 1.63
N ASN A 578 -68.62 24.51 1.89
CA ASN A 578 -68.73 25.98 1.77
C ASN A 578 -68.55 26.46 0.32
N HIS A 579 -69.21 27.56 -0.04
CA HIS A 579 -69.03 28.23 -1.33
C HIS A 579 -68.10 29.44 -1.17
N VAL A 580 -67.03 29.48 -1.96
CA VAL A 580 -66.02 30.55 -1.90
C VAL A 580 -65.90 31.25 -3.25
N HIS A 581 -65.87 32.59 -3.25
CA HIS A 581 -65.63 33.38 -4.46
C HIS A 581 -64.25 33.08 -5.04
N VAL A 582 -64.18 32.95 -6.36
CA VAL A 582 -62.93 32.64 -7.08
C VAL A 582 -62.48 33.79 -7.97
N ILE A 583 -61.18 33.83 -8.24
CA ILE A 583 -60.56 34.74 -9.20
C ILE A 583 -59.58 33.96 -10.07
N SER A 584 -59.47 34.31 -11.35
CA SER A 584 -58.51 33.66 -12.24
C SER A 584 -57.07 34.05 -11.88
N SER A 585 -56.16 33.09 -11.95
CA SER A 585 -54.72 33.32 -11.77
C SER A 585 -53.92 32.48 -12.77
N ASP A 586 -52.79 33.01 -13.22
CA ASP A 586 -51.79 32.26 -14.00
C ASP A 586 -50.43 32.30 -13.28
N ILE A 587 -49.42 31.69 -13.90
CA ILE A 587 -48.06 31.63 -13.34
C ILE A 587 -47.45 33.03 -13.16
N ASN A 588 -47.68 33.96 -14.10
CA ASN A 588 -47.13 35.32 -14.04
C ASN A 588 -47.79 36.14 -12.92
N HIS A 589 -49.12 36.02 -12.78
CA HIS A 589 -49.91 36.57 -11.70
C HIS A 589 -49.44 36.08 -10.33
N LEU A 590 -49.05 34.81 -10.22
CA LEU A 590 -48.53 34.24 -8.98
C LEU A 590 -47.09 34.65 -8.71
N PHE A 591 -46.23 34.68 -9.74
CA PHE A 591 -44.86 35.19 -9.67
C PHE A 591 -44.82 36.61 -9.11
N MET A 592 -45.61 37.54 -9.66
CA MET A 592 -45.65 38.93 -9.19
C MET A 592 -46.07 39.06 -7.72
N ARG A 593 -46.91 38.14 -7.23
CA ARG A 593 -47.39 38.11 -5.83
C ARG A 593 -46.43 37.43 -4.86
N LEU A 594 -45.44 36.69 -5.37
CA LEU A 594 -44.38 36.05 -4.59
C LEU A 594 -43.16 36.96 -4.38
N LEU A 595 -43.05 38.06 -5.15
CA LEU A 595 -41.97 39.03 -5.00
C LEU A 595 -41.97 39.69 -3.61
N PRO A 596 -40.80 40.01 -3.03
CA PRO A 596 -40.70 40.65 -1.72
C PRO A 596 -41.49 41.96 -1.60
N GLU A 597 -41.53 42.74 -2.67
CA GLU A 597 -42.16 44.06 -2.77
C GLU A 597 -43.67 44.00 -3.08
N ALA A 598 -44.24 42.79 -3.22
CA ALA A 598 -45.65 42.62 -3.57
C ALA A 598 -46.60 43.22 -2.52
N THR A 599 -47.49 44.10 -2.98
CA THR A 599 -48.58 44.69 -2.18
C THR A 599 -49.74 43.71 -2.02
N ASP A 600 -50.06 42.95 -3.07
CA ASP A 600 -51.09 41.90 -3.07
C ASP A 600 -50.44 40.54 -2.79
N ARG A 601 -50.64 40.02 -1.57
CA ARG A 601 -49.97 38.81 -1.07
C ARG A 601 -50.89 37.59 -1.10
N ILE A 602 -50.29 36.41 -1.11
CA ILE A 602 -51.00 35.13 -1.10
C ILE A 602 -51.16 34.57 0.33
N TYR A 603 -52.31 33.92 0.53
CA TYR A 603 -52.74 33.33 1.80
C TYR A 603 -53.15 31.87 1.59
N GLU A 604 -53.05 31.07 2.64
CA GLU A 604 -53.53 29.68 2.70
C GLU A 604 -54.52 29.57 3.88
N GLN A 605 -55.53 28.73 3.73
CA GLN A 605 -56.54 28.52 4.78
C GLN A 605 -56.04 27.45 5.77
N VAL A 606 -55.83 27.85 7.02
CA VAL A 606 -55.38 26.96 8.11
C VAL A 606 -56.37 27.07 9.27
N ASN A 607 -57.03 25.97 9.64
CA ASN A 607 -58.04 25.91 10.70
C ASN A 607 -59.17 26.95 10.52
N GLY A 608 -59.63 27.18 9.28
CA GLY A 608 -60.71 28.11 8.96
C GLY A 608 -60.30 29.60 8.91
N GLN A 609 -59.03 29.94 9.13
CA GLN A 609 -58.51 31.31 9.02
C GLN A 609 -57.51 31.42 7.86
N LEU A 610 -57.50 32.57 7.18
CA LEU A 610 -56.50 32.87 6.16
C LEU A 610 -55.18 33.30 6.82
N ARG A 611 -54.13 32.51 6.62
CA ARG A 611 -52.77 32.83 7.05
C ARG A 611 -51.93 33.19 5.84
N ARG A 612 -51.11 34.23 5.97
CA ARG A 612 -50.17 34.62 4.92
C ARG A 612 -49.21 33.46 4.65
N LEU A 613 -48.98 33.14 3.39
CA LEU A 613 -47.97 32.16 2.99
C LEU A 613 -46.57 32.82 3.11
N PRO A 614 -45.70 32.38 4.03
CA PRO A 614 -44.38 32.98 4.18
C PRO A 614 -43.44 32.49 3.08
N ARG A 615 -42.71 33.44 2.46
CA ARG A 615 -41.57 33.15 1.59
C ARG A 615 -40.30 33.27 2.43
N GLU A 616 -39.57 32.18 2.55
CA GLU A 616 -38.29 32.13 3.26
C GLU A 616 -37.14 32.03 2.27
N GLN A 617 -35.97 32.54 2.66
CA GLN A 617 -34.73 32.41 1.89
C GLN A 617 -33.83 31.37 2.53
N GLY A 618 -32.83 30.86 1.81
CA GLY A 618 -31.79 29.98 2.36
C GLY A 618 -30.72 30.71 3.16
N TRP A 619 -30.70 32.05 3.14
CA TRP A 619 -29.76 32.97 3.83
C TRP A 619 -28.29 32.84 3.42
N GLY A 620 -27.81 31.68 2.92
CA GLY A 620 -26.51 31.53 2.25
C GLY A 620 -25.33 32.23 2.94
N ARG A 621 -24.86 33.33 2.32
CA ARG A 621 -23.68 34.11 2.75
C ARG A 621 -24.00 35.25 3.73
N VAL A 622 -25.23 35.37 4.22
CA VAL A 622 -25.62 36.44 5.14
C VAL A 622 -25.00 36.19 6.51
N LYS A 623 -24.04 37.03 6.90
CA LYS A 623 -23.41 37.01 8.23
C LYS A 623 -24.31 37.72 9.25
N LEU A 624 -24.69 37.03 10.32
CA LEU A 624 -25.55 37.54 11.41
C LEU A 624 -24.77 37.61 12.72
N ALA A 625 -25.15 38.54 13.60
CA ALA A 625 -24.52 38.72 14.89
C ALA A 625 -24.80 37.53 15.83
N MET A 626 -23.72 37.03 16.45
CA MET A 626 -23.71 35.94 17.43
C MET A 626 -23.61 36.49 18.84
N LEU A 627 -24.09 35.71 19.83
CA LEU A 627 -23.85 36.02 21.23
C LEU A 627 -22.37 35.77 21.62
N PRO A 628 -21.82 36.53 22.58
CA PRO A 628 -20.51 36.23 23.15
C PRO A 628 -20.55 34.89 23.90
N THR A 629 -19.60 33.99 23.63
CA THR A 629 -19.49 32.69 24.32
C THR A 629 -18.31 32.70 25.30
N GLU A 630 -18.50 32.24 26.54
CA GLU A 630 -17.49 32.26 27.63
C GLU A 630 -16.41 31.16 27.55
N HIS A 631 -16.48 30.23 26.59
CA HIS A 631 -15.52 29.14 26.44
C HIS A 631 -14.88 29.14 25.06
N GLU A 632 -13.65 29.67 24.98
CA GLU A 632 -12.88 29.89 23.75
C GLU A 632 -12.04 28.67 23.29
N GLU A 633 -11.96 27.59 24.06
CA GLU A 633 -10.94 26.53 23.86
C GLU A 633 -11.34 25.37 22.92
N ASP A 634 -12.58 25.32 22.41
CA ASP A 634 -13.11 24.13 21.70
C ASP A 634 -13.17 24.30 20.16
N LEU A 635 -12.48 25.32 19.62
CA LEU A 635 -12.32 25.51 18.17
C LEU A 635 -11.25 24.53 17.66
N GLY A 636 -11.67 23.35 17.19
CA GLY A 636 -10.79 22.43 16.49
C GLY A 636 -10.16 23.09 15.25
N GLU A 637 -8.93 22.70 14.93
CA GLU A 637 -8.05 23.20 13.85
C GLU A 637 -8.66 23.24 12.42
N ASP A 638 -9.91 22.81 12.25
CA ASP A 638 -10.58 22.63 10.96
C ASP A 638 -11.49 23.80 10.53
N ASP A 639 -11.69 24.82 11.36
CA ASP A 639 -12.40 26.05 11.00
C ASP A 639 -11.40 27.04 10.36
N ALA A 640 -11.10 26.88 9.06
CA ALA A 640 -10.21 27.77 8.28
C ALA A 640 -10.71 29.23 8.10
N GLU A 641 -11.71 29.66 8.88
CA GLU A 641 -12.31 31.00 8.87
C GLU A 641 -12.37 31.60 10.29
N VAL A 642 -11.32 31.43 11.10
CA VAL A 642 -11.16 32.27 12.31
C VAL A 642 -10.66 33.63 11.87
N GLU A 643 -11.56 34.52 11.46
CA GLU A 643 -11.27 35.96 11.38
C GLU A 643 -10.69 36.38 12.75
N MET A 644 -9.51 37.00 12.77
CA MET A 644 -8.94 37.60 14.00
C MET A 644 -9.88 38.71 14.46
N ILE A 645 -10.65 38.46 15.53
CA ILE A 645 -11.59 39.43 16.09
C ILE A 645 -10.87 40.22 17.19
N LEU A 646 -10.87 41.56 17.06
CA LEU A 646 -10.40 42.47 18.11
C LEU A 646 -11.34 42.41 19.33
N PRO A 647 -10.82 42.52 20.57
CA PRO A 647 -11.64 42.49 21.79
C PRO A 647 -12.78 43.52 21.72
N GLY A 648 -14.04 43.06 21.82
CA GLY A 648 -15.24 43.91 21.86
C GLY A 648 -16.07 44.01 20.57
N GLN A 649 -15.69 43.36 19.46
CA GLN A 649 -16.53 43.27 18.26
C GLN A 649 -17.48 42.06 18.30
N ALA A 650 -18.76 42.28 17.95
CA ALA A 650 -19.75 41.21 17.85
C ALA A 650 -19.39 40.24 16.72
N ARG A 651 -19.14 38.97 17.07
CA ARG A 651 -18.82 37.91 16.11
C ARG A 651 -19.99 37.72 15.15
N LYS A 652 -19.72 37.69 13.85
CA LYS A 652 -20.75 37.44 12.83
C LYS A 652 -20.49 36.13 12.11
N ARG A 653 -21.51 35.29 11.95
CA ARG A 653 -21.42 34.02 11.22
C ARG A 653 -22.67 33.79 10.39
N THR A 654 -22.58 33.00 9.32
CA THR A 654 -23.75 32.63 8.54
C THR A 654 -24.53 31.50 9.25
N PRO A 655 -25.88 31.47 9.15
CA PRO A 655 -26.67 30.34 9.63
C PRO A 655 -26.23 28.99 9.05
N ASP A 656 -25.82 28.96 7.78
CA ASP A 656 -25.32 27.76 7.10
C ASP A 656 -24.02 27.23 7.72
N ALA A 657 -23.05 28.10 7.99
CA ALA A 657 -21.79 27.71 8.60
C ALA A 657 -21.99 27.20 10.02
N GLU A 658 -22.86 27.86 10.80
CA GLU A 658 -23.16 27.44 12.17
C GLU A 658 -23.97 26.14 12.20
N PHE A 659 -24.91 25.95 11.27
CA PHE A 659 -25.63 24.69 11.07
C PHE A 659 -24.67 23.56 10.74
N ALA A 660 -23.81 23.75 9.74
CA ALA A 660 -22.81 22.77 9.35
C ALA A 660 -21.90 22.39 10.53
N ARG A 661 -21.45 23.37 11.32
CA ARG A 661 -20.59 23.13 12.49
C ARG A 661 -21.28 22.29 13.56
N LEU A 662 -22.48 22.68 14.00
CA LEU A 662 -23.21 21.95 15.05
C LEU A 662 -23.57 20.53 14.60
N VAL A 663 -24.05 20.38 13.36
CA VAL A 663 -24.39 19.08 12.81
C VAL A 663 -23.16 18.19 12.66
N ARG A 664 -22.05 18.71 12.09
CA ARG A 664 -20.79 17.95 11.98
C ARG A 664 -20.31 17.49 13.35
N ARG A 665 -20.31 18.37 14.35
CA ARG A 665 -19.91 18.04 15.72
C ARG A 665 -20.73 16.86 16.28
N ARG A 666 -22.05 16.89 16.08
CA ARG A 666 -22.96 15.83 16.56
C ARG A 666 -22.81 14.52 15.78
N LEU A 667 -22.82 14.57 14.45
CA LEU A 667 -22.71 13.39 13.59
C LEU A 667 -21.37 12.68 13.81
N PHE A 668 -20.27 13.43 13.77
CA PHE A 668 -18.94 12.84 13.87
C PHE A 668 -18.57 12.42 15.30
N GLY A 669 -19.06 13.12 16.32
CA GLY A 669 -18.81 12.75 17.72
C GLY A 669 -19.23 11.30 18.05
N SER A 670 -20.26 10.79 17.36
CA SER A 670 -20.70 9.40 17.52
C SER A 670 -19.75 8.35 16.92
N ILE A 671 -19.01 8.69 15.86
CA ILE A 671 -18.16 7.74 15.10
C ILE A 671 -16.66 7.95 15.34
N THR A 672 -16.27 8.98 16.09
CA THR A 672 -14.87 9.25 16.46
C THR A 672 -14.39 8.40 17.64
N SER A 673 -15.31 7.96 18.52
CA SER A 673 -15.00 7.20 19.73
C SER A 673 -15.25 5.70 19.56
N LEU A 674 -14.57 5.09 18.58
CA LEU A 674 -14.79 3.68 18.20
C LEU A 674 -14.53 2.69 19.34
N ALA A 675 -13.61 2.99 20.27
CA ALA A 675 -13.34 2.14 21.42
C ALA A 675 -14.54 2.07 22.38
N ASP A 676 -15.24 3.19 22.59
CA ASP A 676 -16.45 3.23 23.42
C ASP A 676 -17.59 2.44 22.76
N LEU A 677 -17.74 2.60 21.44
CA LEU A 677 -18.71 1.83 20.66
C LEU A 677 -18.41 0.32 20.72
N TYR A 678 -17.14 -0.06 20.63
CA TYR A 678 -16.75 -1.46 20.72
C TYR A 678 -17.12 -2.06 22.08
N LEU A 679 -16.82 -1.37 23.19
CA LEU A 679 -17.25 -1.78 24.53
C LEU A 679 -18.77 -1.95 24.61
N GLU A 680 -19.55 -0.96 24.14
CA GLU A 680 -21.01 -1.00 24.18
C GLU A 680 -21.60 -2.16 23.37
N THR A 681 -21.00 -2.48 22.22
CA THR A 681 -21.45 -3.61 21.39
C THR A 681 -21.18 -4.97 22.03
N LEU A 682 -20.05 -5.12 22.74
CA LEU A 682 -19.76 -6.37 23.46
C LEU A 682 -20.72 -6.60 24.63
N GLU A 683 -21.20 -5.52 25.26
CA GLU A 683 -22.25 -5.59 26.29
C GLU A 683 -23.62 -5.95 25.69
N SER A 684 -23.98 -5.31 24.57
CA SER A 684 -25.32 -5.39 23.98
C SER A 684 -25.53 -6.64 23.11
N PHE A 685 -24.48 -7.14 22.44
CA PHE A 685 -24.56 -8.22 21.44
C PHE A 685 -23.53 -9.36 21.67
N PRO A 686 -23.35 -9.89 22.89
CA PRO A 686 -22.27 -10.84 23.19
C PRO A 686 -22.34 -12.15 22.38
N TYR A 687 -23.54 -12.55 21.94
CA TYR A 687 -23.78 -13.80 21.19
C TYR A 687 -23.57 -13.66 19.68
N GLU A 688 -23.42 -12.45 19.15
CA GLU A 688 -23.15 -12.24 17.71
C GLU A 688 -21.67 -12.44 17.36
N HIS A 689 -20.79 -12.39 18.36
CA HIS A 689 -19.35 -12.59 18.22
C HIS A 689 -18.98 -14.08 18.04
N PRO A 690 -17.95 -14.40 17.24
CA PRO A 690 -17.51 -15.78 16.97
C PRO A 690 -17.33 -16.69 18.20
N GLY A 691 -16.96 -16.11 19.36
CA GLY A 691 -16.87 -16.80 20.64
C GLY A 691 -17.46 -15.98 21.79
N ALA A 692 -18.59 -16.44 22.35
CA ALA A 692 -19.29 -15.72 23.44
C ALA A 692 -18.46 -15.63 24.74
N SER A 693 -17.67 -16.65 25.06
CA SER A 693 -16.75 -16.63 26.21
C SER A 693 -15.64 -15.61 26.04
N LEU A 694 -15.08 -15.53 24.83
CA LEU A 694 -14.07 -14.54 24.48
C LEU A 694 -14.67 -13.13 24.50
N ALA A 695 -15.86 -12.92 23.93
CA ALA A 695 -16.56 -11.64 23.98
C ALA A 695 -16.78 -11.16 25.42
N ALA A 696 -17.19 -12.06 26.33
CA ALA A 696 -17.34 -11.74 27.75
C ALA A 696 -15.99 -11.38 28.43
N GLN A 697 -14.90 -12.09 28.10
CA GLN A 697 -13.56 -11.76 28.59
C GLN A 697 -13.10 -10.38 28.10
N LEU A 698 -13.32 -10.09 26.81
CA LEU A 698 -12.98 -8.80 26.20
C LEU A 698 -13.81 -7.66 26.78
N HIS A 699 -15.11 -7.88 27.01
CA HIS A 699 -15.96 -6.93 27.71
C HIS A 699 -15.42 -6.60 29.10
N SER A 700 -15.04 -7.63 29.90
CA SER A 700 -14.46 -7.42 31.23
C SER A 700 -13.16 -6.61 31.17
N GLN A 701 -12.30 -6.87 30.20
CA GLN A 701 -11.05 -6.12 30.00
C GLN A 701 -11.33 -4.65 29.61
N LEU A 702 -12.22 -4.43 28.65
CA LEU A 702 -12.54 -3.09 28.15
C LEU A 702 -13.32 -2.26 29.17
N ALA A 703 -14.12 -2.89 30.04
CA ALA A 703 -14.80 -2.23 31.15
C ALA A 703 -13.82 -1.59 32.14
N GLU A 704 -12.58 -2.10 32.23
CA GLU A 704 -11.47 -1.49 32.98
C GLU A 704 -10.74 -0.37 32.21
N PHE A 705 -11.23 0.02 31.02
CA PHE A 705 -10.62 1.01 30.12
C PHE A 705 -9.20 0.61 29.65
N LYS A 706 -9.00 -0.69 29.41
CA LYS A 706 -7.74 -1.29 28.95
C LYS A 706 -7.84 -1.83 27.53
N LEU A 707 -7.00 -1.32 26.63
CA LEU A 707 -6.84 -1.81 25.25
C LEU A 707 -5.58 -2.67 25.12
N ALA A 708 -5.72 -3.88 24.60
CA ALA A 708 -4.60 -4.68 24.12
C ALA A 708 -4.13 -4.17 22.74
N ASP A 709 -2.92 -4.53 22.32
CA ASP A 709 -2.42 -4.21 20.97
C ASP A 709 -3.36 -4.76 19.87
N ASP A 710 -3.90 -5.95 20.06
CA ASP A 710 -4.91 -6.55 19.18
C ASP A 710 -6.21 -5.71 19.08
N ASP A 711 -6.62 -5.04 20.16
CA ASP A 711 -7.79 -4.15 20.13
C ASP A 711 -7.48 -2.87 19.35
N ILE A 712 -6.24 -2.38 19.43
CA ILE A 712 -5.79 -1.23 18.66
C ILE A 712 -5.84 -1.57 17.16
N ASP A 713 -5.37 -2.74 16.75
CA ASP A 713 -5.43 -3.19 15.36
C ASP A 713 -6.89 -3.22 14.83
N LEU A 714 -7.80 -3.79 15.61
CA LEU A 714 -9.24 -3.79 15.29
C LEU A 714 -9.81 -2.37 15.13
N LEU A 715 -9.51 -1.48 16.09
CA LEU A 715 -9.99 -0.09 16.06
C LEU A 715 -9.41 0.69 14.89
N LEU A 716 -8.16 0.43 14.50
CA LEU A 716 -7.55 1.01 13.32
C LEU A 716 -8.23 0.52 12.04
N CYS A 717 -8.59 -0.77 11.95
CA CYS A 717 -9.35 -1.31 10.82
C CYS A 717 -10.70 -0.60 10.67
N LEU A 718 -11.43 -0.46 11.78
CA LEU A 718 -12.74 0.23 11.81
C LEU A 718 -12.60 1.71 11.47
N SER A 719 -11.58 2.38 11.99
CA SER A 719 -11.29 3.80 11.71
C SER A 719 -10.99 4.01 10.23
N HIS A 720 -10.20 3.11 9.62
CA HIS A 720 -9.94 3.11 8.18
C HIS A 720 -11.23 2.94 7.37
N LEU A 721 -12.09 1.99 7.73
CA LEU A 721 -13.38 1.77 7.05
C LEU A 721 -14.27 3.01 7.09
N VAL A 722 -14.44 3.60 8.28
CA VAL A 722 -15.26 4.81 8.48
C VAL A 722 -14.71 6.00 7.68
N GLY A 723 -13.39 6.17 7.70
CA GLY A 723 -12.68 7.31 7.11
C GLY A 723 -12.38 7.20 5.61
N ARG A 724 -12.54 6.03 5.00
CA ARG A 724 -12.20 5.79 3.58
C ARG A 724 -12.88 6.82 2.66
N GLY A 725 -12.11 7.43 1.75
CA GLY A 725 -12.58 8.49 0.86
C GLY A 725 -12.73 9.89 1.47
N LEU A 726 -12.52 10.06 2.78
CA LEU A 726 -12.66 11.36 3.44
C LEU A 726 -11.37 12.19 3.30
N LYS A 727 -11.38 13.17 2.40
CA LYS A 727 -10.23 14.07 2.20
C LYS A 727 -10.28 15.33 3.07
N GLN A 728 -11.45 15.96 3.18
CA GLN A 728 -11.64 17.25 3.86
C GLN A 728 -13.04 17.34 4.49
N GLY A 729 -13.26 18.34 5.35
CA GLY A 729 -14.59 18.69 5.90
C GLY A 729 -15.13 17.81 7.03
N GLY A 730 -14.42 16.73 7.38
CA GLY A 730 -14.64 15.91 8.58
C GLY A 730 -13.42 15.89 9.49
N PRO A 731 -13.51 15.17 10.64
CA PRO A 731 -12.46 15.15 11.66
C PRO A 731 -11.12 14.72 11.08
N SER A 732 -10.06 15.46 11.40
CA SER A 732 -8.69 15.15 10.98
C SER A 732 -8.30 13.68 11.25
N GLN A 733 -8.73 13.14 12.40
CA GLN A 733 -8.48 11.75 12.78
C GLN A 733 -9.15 10.70 11.87
N LEU A 734 -10.19 11.05 11.10
CA LEU A 734 -10.85 10.14 10.16
C LEU A 734 -10.41 10.37 8.70
N ARG A 735 -9.51 11.33 8.44
CA ARG A 735 -9.06 11.61 7.06
C ARG A 735 -8.30 10.43 6.47
N GLU A 736 -8.57 10.15 5.20
CA GLU A 736 -7.82 9.15 4.44
C GLU A 736 -6.38 9.64 4.23
N LEU A 737 -5.43 8.71 4.36
CA LEU A 737 -4.01 8.98 4.12
C LEU A 737 -3.69 8.87 2.64
N ASP A 738 -2.60 9.53 2.22
CA ASP A 738 -2.04 9.29 0.91
C ASP A 738 -1.59 7.82 0.80
N PRO A 739 -2.08 7.09 -0.21
CA PRO A 739 -1.78 5.67 -0.34
C PRO A 739 -0.43 5.45 -1.02
N TYR A 740 0.24 4.35 -0.67
CA TYR A 740 1.44 3.89 -1.37
C TYR A 740 1.09 3.34 -2.75
N GLN A 741 1.93 3.60 -3.74
CA GLN A 741 1.75 3.11 -5.11
C GLN A 741 1.82 1.58 -5.19
N ALA A 742 2.73 0.96 -4.42
CA ALA A 742 2.78 -0.48 -4.22
C ALA A 742 3.14 -0.83 -2.77
N VAL A 743 2.63 -1.96 -2.29
CA VAL A 743 2.88 -2.50 -0.96
C VAL A 743 3.36 -3.93 -1.10
N PHE A 744 4.43 -4.30 -0.38
CA PHE A 744 4.76 -5.70 -0.18
C PHE A 744 4.84 -6.04 1.31
N VAL A 745 4.46 -7.27 1.64
CA VAL A 745 4.46 -7.79 3.01
C VAL A 745 5.28 -9.07 3.02
N ASP A 746 6.38 -9.07 3.77
CA ASP A 746 7.23 -10.25 3.92
C ASP A 746 6.82 -11.09 5.14
N GLU A 747 7.08 -12.39 5.08
CA GLU A 747 6.74 -13.38 6.12
C GLU A 747 5.29 -13.25 6.63
N VAL A 748 4.32 -13.18 5.72
CA VAL A 748 2.91 -12.86 6.07
C VAL A 748 2.31 -13.75 7.16
N GLN A 749 2.77 -15.00 7.26
CA GLN A 749 2.32 -15.95 8.27
C GLN A 749 2.58 -15.48 9.71
N ASP A 750 3.45 -14.49 9.91
CA ASP A 750 3.78 -13.92 11.20
C ASP A 750 2.81 -12.86 11.70
N PHE A 751 1.94 -12.35 10.81
CA PHE A 751 0.94 -11.34 11.13
C PHE A 751 -0.44 -11.96 11.37
N THR A 752 -1.29 -11.20 12.05
CA THR A 752 -2.73 -11.52 12.14
C THR A 752 -3.46 -11.07 10.89
N GLU A 753 -4.68 -11.56 10.67
CA GLU A 753 -5.46 -11.21 9.47
C GLU A 753 -5.79 -9.71 9.43
N GLN A 754 -6.11 -9.10 10.58
CA GLN A 754 -6.37 -7.66 10.70
C GLN A 754 -5.12 -6.81 10.42
N GLN A 755 -3.93 -7.26 10.84
CA GLN A 755 -2.66 -6.59 10.53
C GLN A 755 -2.37 -6.64 9.03
N VAL A 756 -2.56 -7.80 8.40
CA VAL A 756 -2.43 -7.94 6.94
C VAL A 756 -3.40 -7.01 6.23
N TYR A 757 -4.68 -6.99 6.65
CA TYR A 757 -5.69 -6.09 6.10
C TYR A 757 -5.25 -4.61 6.19
N LEU A 758 -4.74 -4.15 7.34
CA LEU A 758 -4.27 -2.78 7.51
C LEU A 758 -3.11 -2.42 6.58
N MET A 759 -2.13 -3.32 6.42
CA MET A 759 -0.97 -3.10 5.55
C MET A 759 -1.38 -3.02 4.08
N VAL A 760 -2.19 -3.97 3.59
CA VAL A 760 -2.58 -4.00 2.17
C VAL A 760 -3.50 -2.87 1.78
N GLU A 761 -4.31 -2.38 2.73
CA GLU A 761 -5.20 -1.25 2.52
C GLU A 761 -4.48 0.11 2.48
N GLN A 762 -3.16 0.14 2.72
CA GLN A 762 -2.35 1.34 2.42
C GLN A 762 -2.04 1.47 0.92
N ALA A 763 -2.32 0.45 0.11
CA ALA A 763 -2.03 0.47 -1.32
C ALA A 763 -3.02 1.36 -2.10
N ASN A 764 -2.54 1.97 -3.18
CA ASN A 764 -3.32 2.85 -4.02
C ASN A 764 -4.52 2.09 -4.62
N PRO A 765 -5.77 2.53 -4.39
CA PRO A 765 -6.95 1.83 -4.89
C PRO A 765 -7.01 1.68 -6.41
N LYS A 766 -6.29 2.54 -7.16
CA LYS A 766 -6.21 2.49 -8.64
C LYS A 766 -5.48 1.26 -9.15
N TYR A 767 -4.33 0.92 -8.53
CA TYR A 767 -3.47 -0.19 -8.98
C TYR A 767 -3.64 -1.42 -8.09
N GLN A 768 -3.78 -1.20 -6.78
CA GLN A 768 -3.78 -2.25 -5.75
C GLN A 768 -2.58 -3.18 -5.91
N ALA A 769 -1.41 -2.61 -6.23
CA ALA A 769 -0.18 -3.35 -6.44
C ALA A 769 0.32 -3.90 -5.10
N VAL A 770 -0.18 -5.07 -4.71
CA VAL A 770 0.09 -5.70 -3.42
C VAL A 770 0.78 -7.04 -3.65
N THR A 771 1.94 -7.23 -3.04
CA THR A 771 2.69 -8.49 -3.10
C THR A 771 2.91 -9.04 -1.70
N ILE A 772 2.12 -10.04 -1.33
CA ILE A 772 2.30 -10.71 -0.05
C ILE A 772 3.13 -11.96 -0.28
N VAL A 773 4.16 -12.16 0.53
CA VAL A 773 4.99 -13.35 0.47
C VAL A 773 5.08 -14.03 1.83
N GLY A 774 5.14 -15.37 1.84
CA GLY A 774 5.31 -16.12 3.09
C GLY A 774 5.32 -17.63 2.94
N ASP A 775 5.53 -18.33 4.05
CA ASP A 775 5.43 -19.79 4.16
C ASP A 775 4.49 -20.14 5.30
N ILE A 776 3.25 -20.52 4.99
CA ILE A 776 2.22 -20.82 6.01
C ILE A 776 2.67 -21.96 6.93
N ALA A 777 3.46 -22.91 6.41
CA ALA A 777 4.07 -24.00 7.16
C ALA A 777 5.13 -23.54 8.19
N GLN A 778 5.53 -22.26 8.19
CA GLN A 778 6.43 -21.64 9.18
C GLN A 778 5.71 -20.72 10.15
N LYS A 779 4.38 -20.79 10.25
CA LYS A 779 3.62 -19.99 11.22
C LYS A 779 3.91 -20.45 12.66
N LEU A 780 4.47 -19.56 13.48
CA LEU A 780 4.79 -19.81 14.90
C LEU A 780 3.95 -18.99 15.88
N HIS A 781 3.33 -17.90 15.42
CA HIS A 781 2.60 -16.96 16.27
C HIS A 781 1.16 -16.81 15.81
N HIS A 782 0.26 -16.43 16.72
CA HIS A 782 -1.14 -16.13 16.44
C HIS A 782 -1.92 -17.27 15.76
N GLY A 783 -1.89 -18.46 16.39
CA GLY A 783 -2.55 -19.67 15.89
C GLY A 783 -1.70 -20.45 14.88
N SER A 784 -2.29 -21.50 14.29
CA SER A 784 -1.60 -22.41 13.37
C SER A 784 -1.87 -22.15 11.88
N SER A 785 -2.83 -21.27 11.56
CA SER A 785 -3.22 -20.94 10.18
C SER A 785 -3.64 -19.47 10.04
N ILE A 786 -3.77 -18.99 8.82
CA ILE A 786 -4.23 -17.63 8.46
C ILE A 786 -5.14 -17.73 7.24
N ASP A 787 -6.33 -17.13 7.28
CA ASP A 787 -7.22 -17.05 6.13
C ASP A 787 -6.88 -15.80 5.29
N LEU A 788 -5.82 -15.90 4.48
CA LEU A 788 -5.36 -14.80 3.64
C LEU A 788 -6.43 -14.25 2.68
N PRO A 789 -7.25 -15.08 1.99
CA PRO A 789 -8.35 -14.57 1.18
C PRO A 789 -9.31 -13.64 1.94
N ALA A 790 -9.56 -13.88 3.23
CA ALA A 790 -10.42 -13.02 4.03
C ALA A 790 -9.86 -11.60 4.24
N CYS A 791 -8.53 -11.43 4.16
CA CYS A 791 -7.87 -10.12 4.23
C CYS A 791 -8.09 -9.25 2.97
N PHE A 792 -8.69 -9.80 1.91
CA PHE A 792 -8.95 -9.10 0.64
C PHE A 792 -10.44 -9.09 0.27
N PRO A 793 -11.26 -8.39 1.06
CA PRO A 793 -12.72 -8.41 0.92
C PRO A 793 -13.18 -8.05 -0.49
N GLY A 794 -13.92 -8.96 -1.13
CA GLY A 794 -14.48 -8.75 -2.47
C GLY A 794 -13.47 -8.81 -3.62
N ARG A 795 -12.25 -9.30 -3.38
CA ARG A 795 -11.16 -9.34 -4.37
C ARG A 795 -10.62 -10.76 -4.52
N ALA A 796 -10.27 -11.14 -5.74
CA ALA A 796 -9.54 -12.38 -5.98
C ALA A 796 -8.05 -12.16 -5.67
N VAL A 797 -7.44 -13.11 -4.97
CA VAL A 797 -6.01 -13.11 -4.68
C VAL A 797 -5.39 -14.31 -5.39
N PRO A 798 -4.80 -14.10 -6.57
CA PRO A 798 -3.99 -15.09 -7.25
C PRO A 798 -2.93 -15.68 -6.31
N HIS A 799 -2.87 -17.01 -6.27
CA HIS A 799 -1.92 -17.75 -5.48
C HIS A 799 -0.81 -18.31 -6.39
N ILE A 800 0.44 -17.93 -6.12
CA ILE A 800 1.63 -18.42 -6.82
C ILE A 800 2.46 -19.21 -5.82
N ARG A 801 2.91 -20.40 -6.21
CA ARG A 801 3.79 -21.25 -5.39
C ARG A 801 5.22 -21.24 -5.89
N LEU A 802 6.16 -21.03 -4.97
CA LEU A 802 7.60 -21.23 -5.18
C LEU A 802 8.03 -22.56 -4.55
N THR A 803 8.36 -23.54 -5.38
CA THR A 803 8.58 -24.93 -4.95
C THR A 803 10.05 -25.32 -4.91
N GLU A 804 10.93 -24.54 -5.53
CA GLU A 804 12.37 -24.83 -5.57
C GLU A 804 13.10 -24.27 -4.34
N ASN A 805 13.83 -25.12 -3.61
CA ASN A 805 14.70 -24.68 -2.51
C ASN A 805 16.08 -24.28 -3.04
N MET A 806 16.26 -22.98 -3.30
CA MET A 806 17.53 -22.43 -3.79
C MET A 806 18.61 -22.38 -2.69
N ARG A 807 18.21 -22.23 -1.42
CA ARG A 807 19.14 -22.18 -0.27
C ARG A 807 19.96 -23.47 -0.13
N GLN A 808 19.34 -24.62 -0.36
CA GLN A 808 19.95 -25.95 -0.28
C GLN A 808 20.13 -26.57 -1.68
N ALA A 809 20.26 -25.77 -2.74
CA ALA A 809 20.36 -26.27 -4.11
C ALA A 809 21.51 -27.28 -4.33
N ASN A 810 22.60 -27.15 -3.55
CA ASN A 810 23.77 -28.03 -3.57
C ASN A 810 23.73 -29.14 -2.50
N MET A 811 22.69 -29.19 -1.67
CA MET A 811 22.48 -30.17 -0.59
C MET A 811 21.13 -30.89 -0.78
N PRO A 812 20.97 -31.69 -1.84
CA PRO A 812 19.69 -32.29 -2.21
C PRO A 812 19.11 -33.23 -1.15
N GLY A 813 19.95 -33.86 -0.31
CA GLY A 813 19.48 -34.71 0.79
C GLY A 813 18.73 -33.92 1.87
N LEU A 814 19.25 -32.77 2.29
CA LEU A 814 18.56 -31.89 3.26
C LEU A 814 17.27 -31.29 2.67
N ALA A 815 17.31 -30.88 1.40
CA ALA A 815 16.14 -30.36 0.70
C ALA A 815 15.04 -31.44 0.56
N LEU A 816 15.43 -32.66 0.18
CA LEU A 816 14.52 -33.81 0.07
C LEU A 816 13.91 -34.16 1.43
N PHE A 817 14.70 -34.18 2.51
CA PHE A 817 14.19 -34.42 3.86
C PHE A 817 13.13 -33.38 4.27
N SER A 818 13.40 -32.10 4.02
CA SER A 818 12.46 -31.00 4.27
C SER A 818 11.16 -31.17 3.47
N ALA A 819 11.24 -31.60 2.21
CA ALA A 819 10.08 -31.84 1.36
C ALA A 819 9.25 -33.06 1.82
N ILE A 820 9.90 -34.13 2.30
CA ILE A 820 9.21 -35.30 2.87
C ILE A 820 8.54 -34.92 4.19
N PHE A 821 9.19 -34.13 5.03
CA PHE A 821 8.62 -33.62 6.28
C PHE A 821 7.31 -32.87 6.00
N ARG A 822 7.33 -31.87 5.10
CA ARG A 822 6.13 -31.10 4.72
C ARG A 822 5.00 -31.99 4.24
N SER A 823 5.30 -32.92 3.34
CA SER A 823 4.31 -33.80 2.74
C SER A 823 3.67 -34.78 3.74
N LYS A 824 4.43 -35.24 4.75
CA LYS A 824 3.92 -36.18 5.76
C LYS A 824 3.23 -35.52 6.94
N LEU A 825 3.71 -34.35 7.39
CA LEU A 825 3.26 -33.73 8.63
C LEU A 825 2.49 -32.43 8.44
N GLN A 826 2.57 -31.80 7.26
CA GLN A 826 1.90 -30.54 6.95
C GLN A 826 0.94 -30.64 5.75
N ASN A 827 0.74 -31.86 5.21
CA ASN A 827 -0.14 -32.16 4.08
C ASN A 827 0.14 -31.31 2.83
N ASP A 828 1.41 -30.98 2.59
CA ASP A 828 1.81 -30.18 1.43
C ASP A 828 2.48 -31.06 0.36
N GLU A 829 1.73 -31.33 -0.71
CA GLU A 829 2.15 -32.17 -1.83
C GLU A 829 2.98 -31.36 -2.84
N ILE A 830 4.27 -31.22 -2.54
CA ILE A 830 5.26 -30.67 -3.48
C ILE A 830 5.87 -31.82 -4.28
N SER A 831 6.05 -31.65 -5.60
CA SER A 831 6.77 -32.63 -6.41
C SER A 831 8.21 -32.77 -5.92
N LYS A 832 8.64 -34.01 -5.71
CA LYS A 832 9.99 -34.33 -5.20
C LYS A 832 10.85 -35.00 -6.25
N ASP A 833 10.30 -35.29 -7.44
CA ASP A 833 10.93 -36.15 -8.44
C ASP A 833 12.32 -35.64 -8.84
N TYR A 834 12.45 -34.33 -9.02
CA TYR A 834 13.72 -33.69 -9.31
C TYR A 834 14.74 -33.82 -8.15
N LEU A 835 14.28 -33.63 -6.91
CA LEU A 835 15.12 -33.77 -5.71
C LEU A 835 15.54 -35.23 -5.51
N VAL A 836 14.66 -36.19 -5.79
CA VAL A 836 14.96 -37.62 -5.75
C VAL A 836 16.03 -37.96 -6.78
N ALA A 837 15.87 -37.52 -8.03
CA ALA A 837 16.87 -37.75 -9.07
C ALA A 837 18.24 -37.16 -8.71
N LYS A 838 18.27 -35.92 -8.17
CA LYS A 838 19.51 -35.29 -7.67
C LYS A 838 20.14 -36.04 -6.50
N ALA A 839 19.33 -36.48 -5.53
CA ALA A 839 19.82 -37.21 -4.37
C ALA A 839 20.42 -38.56 -4.78
N GLN A 840 19.75 -39.29 -5.67
CA GLN A 840 20.23 -40.56 -6.21
C GLN A 840 21.52 -40.38 -7.02
N ALA A 841 21.65 -39.29 -7.80
CA ALA A 841 22.86 -38.99 -8.55
C ALA A 841 24.10 -38.73 -7.68
N GLN A 842 23.92 -38.20 -6.46
CA GLN A 842 25.04 -38.00 -5.51
C GLN A 842 25.48 -39.30 -4.81
N GLY A 843 24.60 -40.30 -4.71
CA GLY A 843 24.91 -41.61 -4.13
C GLY A 843 25.58 -41.52 -2.76
N ALA A 844 26.76 -42.13 -2.61
CA ALA A 844 27.50 -42.16 -1.34
C ALA A 844 27.99 -40.79 -0.86
N ALA A 845 28.03 -39.77 -1.72
CA ALA A 845 28.39 -38.39 -1.35
C ALA A 845 27.18 -37.57 -0.85
N LEU A 846 25.99 -38.16 -0.81
CA LEU A 846 24.76 -37.49 -0.37
C LEU A 846 24.84 -37.10 1.11
N VAL A 847 24.78 -35.80 1.38
CA VAL A 847 24.68 -35.29 2.75
C VAL A 847 23.25 -35.49 3.27
N SER A 848 23.10 -36.34 4.28
CA SER A 848 21.82 -36.68 4.90
C SER A 848 21.70 -36.12 6.32
N PRO A 849 20.48 -35.83 6.80
CA PRO A 849 20.26 -35.44 8.19
C PRO A 849 20.67 -36.58 9.14
N SER A 850 21.37 -36.24 10.21
CA SER A 850 21.84 -37.22 11.19
C SER A 850 20.84 -37.35 12.34
N PHE A 851 20.30 -38.55 12.56
CA PHE A 851 19.44 -38.85 13.70
C PHE A 851 20.25 -39.48 14.82
N LEU A 852 20.33 -38.80 15.95
CA LEU A 852 21.05 -39.26 17.14
C LEU A 852 20.06 -39.43 18.29
N LEU A 853 20.20 -40.53 19.02
CA LEU A 853 19.40 -40.85 20.20
C LEU A 853 20.31 -40.83 21.42
N SER A 854 19.80 -40.26 22.50
CA SER A 854 20.49 -40.26 23.78
C SER A 854 19.59 -40.87 24.86
N ASN A 855 20.20 -41.65 25.74
CA ASN A 855 19.53 -42.34 26.84
C ASN A 855 19.76 -41.61 28.18
N SER A 856 20.62 -40.59 28.19
CA SER A 856 20.90 -39.76 29.36
C SER A 856 21.28 -38.35 28.95
N SER A 857 21.06 -37.40 29.86
CA SER A 857 21.52 -36.01 29.69
C SER A 857 23.03 -35.90 29.49
N ASP A 858 23.83 -36.76 30.13
CA ASP A 858 25.28 -36.76 29.99
C ASP A 858 25.75 -37.19 28.59
N GLN A 859 25.08 -38.21 28.03
CA GLN A 859 25.34 -38.66 26.67
C GLN A 859 24.96 -37.58 25.65
N MET A 860 23.80 -36.94 25.84
CA MET A 860 23.37 -35.81 25.00
C MET A 860 24.39 -34.67 25.03
N ASP A 861 24.83 -34.30 26.23
CA ASP A 861 25.84 -33.25 26.43
C ASP A 861 27.15 -33.59 25.71
N GLY A 862 27.60 -34.84 25.81
CA GLY A 862 28.77 -35.34 25.08
C GLY A 862 28.62 -35.25 23.56
N ILE A 863 27.44 -35.61 23.03
CA ILE A 863 27.13 -35.50 21.59
C ILE A 863 27.17 -34.03 21.13
N ILE A 864 26.58 -33.11 21.91
CA ILE A 864 26.57 -31.68 21.57
C ILE A 864 28.00 -31.15 21.54
N VAL A 865 28.81 -31.42 22.56
CA VAL A 865 30.21 -30.94 22.63
C VAL A 865 31.05 -31.54 21.50
N ASP A 866 30.92 -32.84 21.23
CA ASP A 866 31.64 -33.51 20.13
C ASP A 866 31.27 -32.91 18.77
N ALA A 867 29.97 -32.70 18.52
CA ALA A 867 29.50 -32.06 17.29
C ALA A 867 30.03 -30.63 17.14
N LEU A 868 29.99 -29.81 18.20
CA LEU A 868 30.51 -28.43 18.18
C LEU A 868 32.03 -28.38 18.01
N SER A 869 32.77 -29.37 18.52
CA SER A 869 34.23 -29.43 18.39
C SER A 869 34.72 -29.72 16.97
N LYS A 870 33.89 -30.37 16.15
CA LYS A 870 34.19 -30.73 14.75
C LYS A 870 33.94 -29.58 13.77
N VAL A 871 33.28 -28.51 14.20
CA VAL A 871 32.92 -27.40 13.32
C VAL A 871 34.09 -26.43 13.14
N THR A 872 34.30 -25.95 11.91
CA THR A 872 35.35 -24.98 11.60
C THR A 872 34.98 -23.57 12.08
N ARG A 873 35.98 -22.72 12.37
CA ARG A 873 35.76 -21.32 12.82
C ARG A 873 35.02 -20.44 11.81
N THR A 874 34.96 -20.84 10.55
CA THR A 874 34.30 -20.11 9.46
C THR A 874 32.82 -20.46 9.31
N GLN A 875 32.38 -21.55 9.93
CA GLN A 875 31.00 -22.04 9.84
C GLN A 875 30.13 -21.46 10.95
N THR A 876 28.95 -21.00 10.56
CA THR A 876 27.91 -20.55 11.49
C THR A 876 27.19 -21.75 12.12
N VAL A 877 26.97 -21.70 13.44
CA VAL A 877 26.39 -22.84 14.19
C VAL A 877 25.29 -22.40 15.13
N ALA A 878 24.19 -23.13 15.10
CA ALA A 878 23.10 -23.00 16.07
C ALA A 878 22.73 -24.34 16.72
N VAL A 879 22.58 -24.30 18.04
CA VAL A 879 21.98 -25.36 18.86
C VAL A 879 20.59 -24.88 19.26
N LEU A 880 19.57 -25.46 18.64
CA LEU A 880 18.19 -25.00 18.74
C LEU A 880 17.34 -25.95 19.58
N PHE A 881 16.42 -25.34 20.34
CA PHE A 881 15.50 -26.03 21.25
C PHE A 881 14.07 -25.57 20.98
N ALA A 882 13.08 -26.39 21.39
CA ALA A 882 11.67 -26.04 21.24
C ALA A 882 11.29 -24.74 21.97
N THR A 883 11.84 -24.54 23.18
CA THR A 883 11.55 -23.36 24.02
C THR A 883 12.82 -22.72 24.59
N THR A 884 12.70 -21.47 25.03
CA THR A 884 13.80 -20.72 25.64
C THR A 884 14.23 -21.34 26.97
N GLU A 885 13.28 -21.88 27.75
CA GLU A 885 13.57 -22.54 29.02
C GLU A 885 14.43 -23.79 28.81
N ALA A 886 14.15 -24.56 27.75
CA ALA A 886 14.96 -25.72 27.39
C ALA A 886 16.39 -25.31 26.97
N ALA A 887 16.52 -24.25 26.17
CA ALA A 887 17.82 -23.71 25.78
C ALA A 887 18.65 -23.25 26.99
N VAL A 888 18.06 -22.49 27.91
CA VAL A 888 18.69 -22.03 29.16
C VAL A 888 19.18 -23.22 29.97
N LYS A 889 18.31 -24.22 30.20
CA LYS A 889 18.60 -25.39 31.02
C LYS A 889 19.81 -26.17 30.50
N VAL A 890 19.85 -26.45 29.20
CA VAL A 890 20.94 -27.23 28.59
C VAL A 890 22.22 -26.40 28.50
N TYR A 891 22.12 -25.11 28.16
CA TYR A 891 23.27 -24.21 28.12
C TYR A 891 23.96 -24.09 29.48
N SER A 892 23.20 -23.86 30.56
CA SER A 892 23.74 -23.79 31.92
C SER A 892 24.43 -25.10 32.34
N ARG A 893 23.89 -26.24 31.93
CA ARG A 893 24.48 -27.57 32.20
C ARG A 893 25.80 -27.78 31.45
N LEU A 894 25.90 -27.30 30.21
CA LEU A 894 27.07 -27.44 29.35
C LEU A 894 28.17 -26.39 29.55
N ALA A 895 27.87 -25.28 30.24
CA ALA A 895 28.76 -24.12 30.33
C ALA A 895 30.18 -24.42 30.84
N GLN A 896 30.36 -25.42 31.72
CA GLN A 896 31.70 -25.85 32.15
C GLN A 896 32.44 -26.59 31.03
N ARG A 897 31.81 -27.61 30.42
CA ARG A 897 32.41 -28.43 29.35
C ARG A 897 32.74 -27.61 28.11
N LEU A 898 31.88 -26.65 27.74
CA LEU A 898 32.12 -25.77 26.60
C LEU A 898 33.36 -24.89 26.82
N ARG A 899 33.55 -24.36 28.04
CA ARG A 899 34.75 -23.59 28.41
C ARG A 899 36.02 -24.44 28.44
N GLU A 900 35.95 -25.65 28.99
CA GLU A 900 37.09 -26.58 29.03
C GLU A 900 37.55 -26.99 27.61
N ASN A 901 36.63 -27.05 26.65
CA ASN A 901 36.92 -27.34 25.25
C ASN A 901 37.18 -26.09 24.39
N LEU A 902 37.29 -24.88 25.00
CA LEU A 902 37.53 -23.61 24.31
C LEU A 902 36.51 -23.29 23.20
N ILE A 903 35.23 -23.62 23.43
CA ILE A 903 34.13 -23.36 22.51
C ILE A 903 33.42 -22.08 22.95
N ASP A 904 33.59 -21.01 22.17
CA ASP A 904 32.89 -19.74 22.38
C ASP A 904 31.39 -19.91 22.07
N THR A 905 30.54 -19.67 23.07
CA THR A 905 29.09 -19.89 22.98
C THR A 905 28.32 -18.75 23.62
N GLU A 906 27.06 -18.58 23.21
CA GLU A 906 26.18 -17.56 23.75
C GLU A 906 24.74 -18.09 23.82
N LEU A 907 24.01 -17.71 24.87
CA LEU A 907 22.56 -17.90 24.94
C LEU A 907 21.90 -16.69 24.26
N SER A 908 21.33 -16.90 23.08
CA SER A 908 20.88 -15.81 22.21
C SER A 908 19.36 -15.64 22.26
N THR A 909 18.93 -14.45 22.69
CA THR A 909 17.55 -13.97 22.48
C THR A 909 17.41 -13.30 21.12
N SER A 910 18.49 -12.67 20.64
CA SER A 910 18.72 -12.22 19.27
C SER A 910 20.07 -12.78 18.80
N VAL A 911 20.16 -13.24 17.56
CA VAL A 911 21.35 -13.92 17.04
C VAL A 911 22.09 -12.98 16.08
N ASN A 912 23.33 -12.64 16.42
CA ASN A 912 24.20 -11.85 15.54
C ASN A 912 25.10 -12.75 14.68
N LEU A 913 24.71 -12.94 13.41
CA LEU A 913 25.45 -13.77 12.45
C LEU A 913 26.82 -13.22 12.03
N ALA A 914 27.14 -11.94 12.31
CA ALA A 914 28.45 -11.38 12.01
C ALA A 914 29.56 -12.05 12.85
N ARG A 915 29.21 -12.60 14.03
CA ARG A 915 30.14 -13.31 14.90
C ARG A 915 30.17 -14.81 14.59
N ARG A 916 30.63 -15.18 13.38
CA ARG A 916 30.66 -16.59 12.89
C ARG A 916 31.41 -17.57 13.80
N HIS A 917 32.32 -17.08 14.65
CA HIS A 917 33.06 -17.89 15.61
C HIS A 917 32.25 -18.22 16.87
N ILE A 918 31.09 -17.60 17.11
CA ILE A 918 30.22 -17.87 18.26
C ILE A 918 29.18 -18.93 17.88
N ARG A 919 28.91 -19.86 18.79
CA ARG A 919 27.92 -20.92 18.60
C ARG A 919 26.71 -20.59 19.45
N HIS A 920 25.57 -20.44 18.81
CA HIS A 920 24.38 -19.86 19.41
C HIS A 920 23.47 -20.94 20.01
N PHE A 921 23.12 -20.80 21.29
CA PHE A 921 22.08 -21.59 21.94
C PHE A 921 20.80 -20.76 21.99
N ALA A 922 19.73 -21.24 21.36
CA ALA A 922 18.51 -20.46 21.21
C ALA A 922 17.25 -21.33 21.09
N ALA A 923 16.09 -20.74 21.35
CA ALA A 923 14.82 -21.34 20.92
C ALA A 923 14.67 -21.24 19.40
N VAL A 924 13.93 -22.17 18.79
CA VAL A 924 13.67 -22.13 17.33
C VAL A 924 13.03 -20.81 16.90
N ALA A 925 12.13 -20.24 17.71
CA ALA A 925 11.50 -18.96 17.42
C ALA A 925 12.52 -17.82 17.24
N ASN A 926 13.61 -17.81 18.01
CA ASN A 926 14.65 -16.77 17.95
C ASN A 926 15.62 -16.97 16.78
N ALA A 927 15.64 -18.16 16.18
CA ALA A 927 16.46 -18.49 15.01
C ALA A 927 15.68 -18.35 13.69
N LYS A 928 14.39 -17.99 13.75
CA LYS A 928 13.55 -17.78 12.58
C LYS A 928 14.09 -16.61 11.74
N GLY A 929 13.99 -16.72 10.42
CA GLY A 929 14.58 -15.75 9.49
C GLY A 929 16.09 -15.92 9.26
N LEU A 930 16.79 -16.66 10.14
CA LEU A 930 18.25 -16.82 10.06
C LEU A 930 18.64 -18.15 9.41
N GLU A 931 19.93 -18.27 9.07
CA GLU A 931 20.51 -19.46 8.42
C GLU A 931 21.85 -19.80 9.05
N PHE A 932 22.12 -21.09 9.22
CA PHE A 932 23.38 -21.58 9.78
C PHE A 932 23.94 -22.70 8.91
N ASP A 933 25.27 -22.77 8.79
CA ASP A 933 25.93 -23.87 8.10
C ASP A 933 25.64 -25.20 8.80
N VAL A 934 25.67 -25.21 10.14
CA VAL A 934 25.43 -26.38 10.98
C VAL A 934 24.32 -26.09 11.99
N VAL A 935 23.30 -26.96 12.04
CA VAL A 935 22.22 -26.87 13.03
C VAL A 935 22.11 -28.18 13.81
N LEU A 936 22.06 -28.06 15.13
CA LEU A 936 21.72 -29.13 16.05
C LEU A 936 20.34 -28.84 16.63
N LEU A 937 19.31 -29.59 16.25
CA LEU A 937 18.02 -29.57 16.91
C LEU A 937 18.02 -30.56 18.07
N VAL A 938 17.95 -30.06 19.29
CA VAL A 938 18.06 -30.87 20.50
C VAL A 938 16.70 -30.99 21.18
N GLY A 939 16.41 -32.19 21.70
CA GLY A 939 15.14 -32.46 22.37
C GLY A 939 13.99 -32.66 21.37
N ILE A 940 14.26 -33.20 20.18
CA ILE A 940 13.22 -33.43 19.17
C ILE A 940 12.12 -34.39 19.64
N GLY A 941 12.40 -35.18 20.68
CA GLY A 941 11.44 -36.08 21.32
C GLY A 941 10.36 -35.36 22.12
N ASP A 942 10.53 -34.08 22.45
CA ASP A 942 9.57 -33.30 23.24
C ASP A 942 8.50 -32.58 22.41
N TYR A 943 8.61 -32.59 21.08
CA TYR A 943 7.59 -32.00 20.21
C TYR A 943 6.32 -32.86 20.17
N ASP A 944 5.18 -32.25 20.46
CA ASP A 944 3.86 -32.81 20.19
C ASP A 944 3.52 -32.67 18.70
N LEU A 945 3.72 -33.75 17.95
CA LEU A 945 3.46 -33.78 16.51
C LEU A 945 1.97 -33.93 16.15
N ASP A 946 1.06 -33.92 17.12
CA ASP A 946 -0.38 -33.72 16.91
C ASP A 946 -0.77 -32.23 16.96
N ASN A 947 0.10 -31.38 17.54
CA ASN A 947 -0.06 -29.93 17.56
C ASN A 947 0.60 -29.28 16.32
N ALA A 948 -0.22 -28.67 15.46
CA ALA A 948 0.25 -28.02 14.23
C ALA A 948 1.30 -26.93 14.47
N THR A 949 1.21 -26.17 15.57
CA THR A 949 2.19 -25.12 15.90
C THR A 949 3.56 -25.72 16.23
N GLU A 950 3.61 -26.85 16.92
CA GLU A 950 4.85 -27.55 17.25
C GLU A 950 5.46 -28.24 16.02
N VAL A 951 4.62 -28.80 15.13
CA VAL A 951 5.06 -29.29 13.82
C VAL A 951 5.71 -28.17 13.00
N ASN A 952 5.10 -26.98 12.96
CA ASN A 952 5.67 -25.81 12.29
C ASN A 952 6.98 -25.37 12.95
N GLY A 953 7.04 -25.39 14.29
CA GLY A 953 8.27 -25.15 15.05
C GLY A 953 9.40 -26.08 14.61
N LEU A 954 9.16 -27.39 14.60
CA LEU A 954 10.17 -28.35 14.17
C LEU A 954 10.61 -28.13 12.72
N TYR A 955 9.67 -27.83 11.82
CA TYR A 955 9.96 -27.49 10.42
C TYR A 955 10.84 -26.23 10.29
N VAL A 956 10.54 -25.17 11.05
CA VAL A 956 11.37 -23.96 11.06
C VAL A 956 12.80 -24.32 11.46
N GLY A 957 12.97 -25.11 12.52
CA GLY A 957 14.29 -25.60 12.97
C GLY A 957 15.03 -26.38 11.89
N ILE A 958 14.36 -27.32 11.21
CA ILE A 958 14.95 -28.15 10.15
C ILE A 958 15.48 -27.28 9.00
N THR A 959 14.72 -26.25 8.63
CA THR A 959 15.02 -25.38 7.48
C THR A 959 16.07 -24.30 7.76
N ARG A 960 16.58 -24.20 8.99
CA ARG A 960 17.68 -23.28 9.32
C ARG A 960 19.05 -23.79 8.84
N ALA A 961 19.18 -25.09 8.59
CA ALA A 961 20.44 -25.74 8.22
C ALA A 961 20.78 -25.55 6.73
N ARG A 962 22.00 -25.11 6.42
CA ARG A 962 22.49 -25.00 5.03
C ARG A 962 23.33 -26.19 4.59
N GLN A 963 24.21 -26.70 5.46
CA GLN A 963 25.18 -27.74 5.12
C GLN A 963 25.01 -29.02 5.94
N SER A 964 24.69 -28.90 7.23
CA SER A 964 24.56 -30.05 8.13
C SER A 964 23.41 -29.88 9.11
N LEU A 965 22.62 -30.94 9.28
CA LEU A 965 21.50 -31.01 10.20
C LEU A 965 21.64 -32.24 11.10
N VAL A 966 21.67 -32.00 12.41
CA VAL A 966 21.66 -33.04 13.45
C VAL A 966 20.34 -32.94 14.22
N LEU A 967 19.62 -34.05 14.26
CA LEU A 967 18.36 -34.23 14.97
C LEU A 967 18.64 -35.12 16.19
N LEU A 968 18.69 -34.51 17.38
CA LEU A 968 19.05 -35.19 18.63
C LEU A 968 17.82 -35.36 19.53
N SER A 969 17.44 -36.62 19.76
CA SER A 969 16.42 -36.98 20.75
C SER A 969 17.04 -37.22 22.12
N ASP A 970 16.38 -36.71 23.15
CA ASP A 970 16.64 -36.99 24.55
C ASP A 970 15.97 -38.28 25.05
N LYS A 971 15.21 -38.93 24.15
CA LYS A 971 14.47 -40.17 24.39
C LYS A 971 15.09 -41.33 23.60
N PRO A 972 14.96 -42.57 24.09
CA PRO A 972 15.51 -43.76 23.43
C PRO A 972 14.81 -44.11 22.11
N GLU A 973 13.66 -43.50 21.84
CA GLU A 973 12.87 -43.69 20.62
C GLU A 973 12.46 -42.34 20.02
N LEU A 974 12.27 -42.30 18.71
CA LEU A 974 11.73 -41.13 18.02
C LEU A 974 10.19 -41.11 18.11
N PRO A 975 9.55 -39.92 18.13
CA PRO A 975 8.11 -39.82 17.93
C PRO A 975 7.66 -40.58 16.66
N SER A 976 6.55 -41.32 16.74
CA SER A 976 6.10 -42.23 15.68
C SER A 976 5.94 -41.53 14.31
N LYS A 977 5.37 -40.32 14.31
CA LYS A 977 5.24 -39.49 13.10
C LYS A 977 6.60 -39.09 12.49
N LEU A 978 7.59 -38.79 13.32
CA LEU A 978 8.95 -38.46 12.85
C LEU A 978 9.70 -39.70 12.35
N LEU A 979 9.45 -40.87 12.97
CA LEU A 979 9.95 -42.15 12.48
C LEU A 979 9.44 -42.43 11.06
N GLN A 980 8.16 -42.20 10.79
CA GLN A 980 7.58 -42.36 9.44
C GLN A 980 8.23 -41.42 8.40
N VAL A 981 8.55 -40.18 8.79
CA VAL A 981 9.28 -39.23 7.93
C VAL A 981 10.67 -39.77 7.62
N ARG A 982 11.39 -40.26 8.64
CA ARG A 982 12.72 -40.84 8.49
C ARG A 982 12.70 -42.09 7.60
N GLU A 983 11.78 -43.02 7.83
CA GLU A 983 11.65 -44.23 7.03
C GLU A 983 11.34 -43.91 5.56
N ALA A 984 10.44 -42.96 5.30
CA ALA A 984 10.15 -42.50 3.94
C ALA A 984 11.36 -41.87 3.26
N TYR A 985 12.18 -41.09 3.99
CA TYR A 985 13.42 -40.54 3.47
C TYR A 985 14.43 -41.66 3.14
N GLU A 986 14.67 -42.56 4.08
CA GLU A 986 15.63 -43.66 3.90
C GLU A 986 15.21 -44.61 2.76
N GLN A 987 13.92 -44.85 2.56
CA GLN A 987 13.40 -45.66 1.44
C GLN A 987 13.69 -45.06 0.06
N ILE A 988 13.80 -43.73 -0.04
CA ILE A 988 14.03 -43.03 -1.30
C ILE A 988 15.53 -42.90 -1.60
N THR A 989 16.35 -42.75 -0.56
CA THR A 989 17.79 -42.51 -0.68
C THR A 989 18.64 -43.79 -0.71
N ARG A 990 18.08 -44.93 -0.26
CA ARG A 990 18.70 -46.26 -0.41
C ARG A 990 18.36 -46.84 -1.77
#